data_AF-A0A7L5E228-F1
#
_entry.id   AF-A0A7L5E228-F1
#
_cell.length_a   1.000
_cell.length_b   1.000
_cell.length_c   1.000
_cell.angle_alpha   90.00
_cell.angle_beta   90.00
_cell.angle_gamma   90.00
#
_symmetry.space_group_name_H-M   'P 1'
#
loop_
_entity.id
_entity.type
_entity.pdbx_description
1 polymer ?
#
loop_
_entity_poly.entity_id
_entity_poly.type
_entity_poly.pdbx_seq_one_letter_code
_entity_poly.pdbx_strand_id
1 'polypeptide(L)'
;MQALNNFTSLTTSHKEAFNNIAALAAQICQTPFAAIILPDNNELKVVSSVGYLFSDNLVGLIAERGQHALNAEPYVVTDISYDEDFKLHQLVAEHPYLCFVSCLPIQSGSGLRNGYLCVMDQNVREITSQQISGLKLLGKQLELLSQLHLPIVKSEPSSFSSAYNQISAVFHHSLDAIIILDENGVIQHWNPKAENIYGCRAEEAIGKVFYKTFLPQHHHAMWHETIARSNQERQRVTANKPIEITTLHKSGNEFEIALGVSSTIIDGKMCNIAYISDITDQKQVSSELNKQRAFYENILNKLPADIAVFSPDHKYLFVNPVAISNPEYRKYIIGKDDYQYVAYRNRDISIAHSRREKFLQAKNSGKEIRWEEGIRNPQGEVVTSLRRMFPVYNDTGELTMVIGFGVDITDRKVLEEKQTHMLKQLSAQNAQLIDFCNIVSHNLRAPLVNMSMLVEYIEKSNSEEEQKFLISKLSPVIDNLHATFNELVESIQIKQNLEIKSEKLELASYVNRTLETLQTEVDKLEATIDIDFTEAPEIYFPPKYLLSICHNLISNALKYHSPKRKPIIQLRTRRENDIITFSVKDNGLGIDIAKHKDSIFKIGKVFHRHPNAKGFGLYMTKTQIEAMGGEIWVESTPDEGACFYVAFKNQII
;
A
#
# COMPACT_ATOMS: atom_id res chain seq x y z
N MET A 1 -44.02 41.75 -53.96
CA MET A 1 -43.19 41.76 -55.18
C MET A 1 -42.02 42.71 -54.94
N GLN A 2 -40.75 42.37 -55.03
CA GLN A 2 -40.03 41.10 -55.08
C GLN A 2 -38.57 41.55 -55.00
N ALA A 3 -37.88 41.24 -53.91
CA ALA A 3 -36.43 41.42 -53.84
C ALA A 3 -35.82 40.36 -54.75
N LEU A 4 -35.58 40.72 -56.01
CA LEU A 4 -35.00 39.82 -56.99
C LEU A 4 -33.51 39.66 -56.66
N ASN A 5 -33.14 38.45 -56.26
CA ASN A 5 -31.74 38.03 -56.14
C ASN A 5 -31.13 38.00 -57.54
N ASN A 6 -30.13 38.84 -57.79
CA ASN A 6 -29.28 38.74 -58.99
C ASN A 6 -28.14 37.77 -58.68
N PHE A 7 -28.24 36.52 -59.15
CA PHE A 7 -27.13 35.55 -59.05
C PHE A 7 -26.15 35.64 -60.22
N THR A 8 -26.37 36.57 -61.16
CA THR A 8 -25.51 36.82 -62.32
C THR A 8 -24.16 37.47 -61.99
N SER A 9 -23.89 37.85 -60.74
CA SER A 9 -22.62 38.43 -60.29
C SER A 9 -21.84 37.57 -59.27
N LEU A 10 -21.97 36.24 -59.31
CA LEU A 10 -21.15 35.36 -58.45
C LEU A 10 -19.66 35.51 -58.80
N THR A 11 -18.83 35.87 -57.80
CA THR A 11 -17.37 35.90 -57.97
C THR A 11 -16.82 34.51 -58.26
N THR A 12 -15.66 34.42 -58.90
CA THR A 12 -15.04 33.15 -59.34
C THR A 12 -14.93 32.11 -58.22
N SER A 13 -14.60 32.54 -57.00
CA SER A 13 -14.50 31.69 -55.81
C SER A 13 -15.85 31.10 -55.35
N HIS A 14 -16.96 31.81 -55.51
CA HIS A 14 -18.28 31.28 -55.11
C HIS A 14 -18.77 30.23 -56.11
N LYS A 15 -18.51 30.43 -57.41
CA LYS A 15 -18.83 29.42 -58.44
C LYS A 15 -18.09 28.11 -58.18
N GLU A 16 -16.84 28.15 -57.73
CA GLU A 16 -16.09 26.96 -57.32
C GLU A 16 -16.74 26.23 -56.14
N ALA A 17 -17.22 26.95 -55.12
CA ALA A 17 -17.90 26.34 -53.97
C ALA A 17 -19.20 25.62 -54.38
N PHE A 18 -20.02 26.23 -55.25
CA PHE A 18 -21.22 25.58 -55.78
C PHE A 18 -20.89 24.36 -56.64
N ASN A 19 -19.86 24.46 -57.50
CA ASN A 19 -19.37 23.33 -58.31
C ASN A 19 -18.91 22.15 -57.45
N ASN A 20 -18.20 22.41 -56.36
CA ASN A 20 -17.76 21.37 -55.44
C ASN A 20 -18.94 20.67 -54.76
N ILE A 21 -19.98 21.42 -54.37
CA ILE A 21 -21.17 20.83 -53.75
C ILE A 21 -21.97 20.00 -54.76
N ALA A 22 -22.13 20.47 -55.99
CA ALA A 22 -22.78 19.68 -57.04
C ALA A 22 -22.00 18.37 -57.32
N ALA A 23 -20.67 18.43 -57.36
CA ALA A 23 -19.82 17.26 -57.54
C ALA A 23 -19.93 16.27 -56.37
N LEU A 24 -19.94 16.76 -55.13
CA LEU A 24 -20.16 15.93 -53.94
C LEU A 24 -21.54 15.29 -53.93
N ALA A 25 -22.59 15.99 -54.36
CA ALA A 25 -23.94 15.44 -54.45
C ALA A 25 -24.00 14.28 -55.46
N ALA A 26 -23.41 14.45 -56.64
CA ALA A 26 -23.26 13.39 -57.64
C ALA A 26 -22.47 12.20 -57.08
N GLN A 27 -21.37 12.45 -56.36
CA GLN A 27 -20.53 11.40 -55.77
C GLN A 27 -21.23 10.63 -54.65
N ILE A 28 -21.93 11.31 -53.75
CA ILE A 28 -22.69 10.69 -52.65
C ILE A 28 -23.81 9.80 -53.20
N CYS A 29 -24.55 10.30 -54.19
CA CYS A 29 -25.66 9.56 -54.80
C CYS A 29 -25.20 8.56 -55.87
N GLN A 30 -23.90 8.57 -56.20
CA GLN A 30 -23.29 7.78 -57.27
C GLN A 30 -23.98 7.98 -58.62
N THR A 31 -24.43 9.20 -58.89
CA THR A 31 -25.13 9.56 -60.12
C THR A 31 -24.20 10.32 -61.07
N PRO A 32 -24.36 10.18 -62.40
CA PRO A 32 -23.55 10.90 -63.37
C PRO A 32 -23.88 12.38 -63.43
N PHE A 33 -25.07 12.79 -62.96
CA PHE A 33 -25.54 14.17 -63.05
C PHE A 33 -25.97 14.73 -61.71
N ALA A 34 -25.63 16.01 -61.48
CA ALA A 34 -26.13 16.82 -60.39
C ALA A 34 -26.21 18.29 -60.80
N ALA A 35 -27.17 19.03 -60.24
CA ALA A 35 -27.40 20.44 -60.54
C ALA A 35 -27.81 21.22 -59.28
N ILE A 36 -27.38 22.47 -59.20
CA ILE A 36 -27.86 23.43 -58.22
C ILE A 36 -28.63 24.51 -58.96
N ILE A 37 -29.90 24.69 -58.59
CA ILE A 37 -30.84 25.60 -59.23
C ILE A 37 -31.24 26.65 -58.20
N LEU A 38 -31.04 27.93 -58.52
CA LEU A 38 -31.38 29.06 -57.64
C LEU A 38 -32.22 30.10 -58.42
N PRO A 39 -33.06 30.90 -57.74
CA PRO A 39 -33.88 31.92 -58.38
C PRO A 39 -33.02 33.11 -58.81
N ASP A 40 -33.09 33.47 -60.07
CA ASP A 40 -32.47 34.65 -60.69
C ASP A 40 -33.56 35.43 -61.45
N ASN A 41 -33.85 36.65 -61.01
CA ASN A 41 -34.85 37.53 -61.64
C ASN A 41 -36.23 36.91 -61.96
N ASN A 42 -36.89 36.31 -60.97
CA ASN A 42 -38.19 35.60 -61.10
C ASN A 42 -38.19 34.30 -61.90
N GLU A 43 -37.05 33.87 -62.41
CA GLU A 43 -36.90 32.59 -63.08
C GLU A 43 -35.92 31.72 -62.29
N LEU A 44 -36.08 30.41 -62.35
CA LEU A 44 -35.11 29.49 -61.76
C LEU A 44 -34.03 29.22 -62.81
N LYS A 45 -32.76 29.28 -62.41
CA LYS A 45 -31.62 29.04 -63.29
C LYS A 45 -30.62 28.07 -62.66
N VAL A 46 -29.96 27.30 -63.51
CA VAL A 46 -28.85 26.44 -63.09
C VAL A 46 -27.63 27.29 -62.79
N VAL A 47 -27.19 27.27 -61.54
CA VAL A 47 -26.00 27.99 -61.06
C VAL A 47 -24.75 27.12 -61.13
N SER A 48 -24.92 25.81 -61.01
CA SER A 48 -23.85 24.82 -61.11
C SER A 48 -24.37 23.47 -61.59
N SER A 49 -23.55 22.75 -62.34
CA SER A 49 -23.90 21.48 -62.98
C SER A 49 -22.69 20.55 -63.08
N VAL A 50 -22.92 19.26 -62.89
CA VAL A 50 -21.94 18.19 -63.12
C VAL A 50 -22.51 17.19 -64.12
N GLY A 51 -21.69 16.81 -65.11
CA GLY A 51 -21.97 15.76 -66.10
C GLY A 51 -22.77 16.18 -67.35
N TYR A 52 -23.61 17.22 -67.29
CA TYR A 52 -24.40 17.67 -68.45
C TYR A 52 -24.68 19.18 -68.47
N LEU A 53 -24.88 19.75 -69.67
CA LEU A 53 -25.28 21.13 -69.92
C LEU A 53 -26.81 21.19 -69.99
N PHE A 54 -27.44 21.53 -68.86
CA PHE A 54 -28.89 21.49 -68.69
C PHE A 54 -29.61 22.56 -69.54
N SER A 55 -30.75 22.18 -70.15
CA SER A 55 -31.62 23.12 -70.87
C SER A 55 -32.63 23.77 -69.94
N ASP A 56 -33.07 24.99 -70.27
CA ASP A 56 -34.03 25.76 -69.45
C ASP A 56 -35.37 25.03 -69.20
N ASN A 57 -35.75 24.13 -70.10
CA ASN A 57 -36.96 23.31 -69.98
C ASN A 57 -36.93 22.34 -68.78
N LEU A 58 -35.75 21.80 -68.40
CA LEU A 58 -35.61 20.92 -67.24
C LEU A 58 -35.82 21.68 -65.92
N VAL A 59 -35.40 22.95 -65.89
CA VAL A 59 -35.46 23.79 -64.68
C VAL A 59 -36.89 24.15 -64.30
N GLY A 60 -37.75 24.42 -65.30
CA GLY A 60 -39.18 24.70 -65.09
C GLY A 60 -39.95 23.51 -64.50
N LEU A 61 -39.66 22.29 -64.95
CA LEU A 61 -40.32 21.08 -64.44
C LEU A 61 -39.93 20.77 -63.00
N ILE A 62 -38.64 20.93 -62.67
CA ILE A 62 -38.13 20.78 -61.29
C ILE A 62 -38.74 21.85 -60.37
N ALA A 63 -38.91 23.07 -60.87
CA ALA A 63 -39.51 24.18 -60.14
C ALA A 63 -40.95 23.91 -59.72
N GLU A 64 -41.77 23.37 -60.62
CA GLU A 64 -43.17 23.05 -60.41
C GLU A 64 -43.33 21.93 -59.37
N ARG A 65 -42.50 20.88 -59.47
CA ARG A 65 -42.63 19.69 -58.62
C ARG A 65 -41.95 19.83 -57.26
N GLY A 66 -40.88 20.60 -57.17
CA GLY A 66 -40.26 20.99 -55.90
C GLY A 66 -41.19 21.76 -54.95
N GLN A 67 -42.33 22.28 -55.45
CA GLN A 67 -43.39 22.85 -54.61
C GLN A 67 -44.14 21.79 -53.79
N HIS A 68 -44.12 20.52 -54.17
CA HIS A 68 -44.80 19.44 -53.45
C HIS A 68 -43.95 18.82 -52.32
N ALA A 69 -42.65 19.08 -52.27
CA ALA A 69 -41.78 18.62 -51.19
C ALA A 69 -42.12 19.35 -49.87
N LEU A 70 -42.64 18.61 -48.87
CA LEU A 70 -42.92 19.12 -47.52
C LEU A 70 -41.70 18.90 -46.60
N ASN A 71 -41.42 19.85 -45.72
CA ASN A 71 -40.46 19.72 -44.60
C ASN A 71 -38.99 19.38 -44.95
N ALA A 72 -38.42 19.98 -46.02
CA ALA A 72 -37.00 19.80 -46.37
C ALA A 72 -36.56 18.34 -46.65
N GLU A 73 -37.53 17.47 -46.99
CA GLU A 73 -37.28 16.13 -47.50
C GLU A 73 -37.01 16.18 -49.01
N PRO A 74 -36.09 15.35 -49.54
CA PRO A 74 -35.90 15.24 -50.97
C PRO A 74 -37.13 14.57 -51.61
N TYR A 75 -37.62 15.15 -52.70
CA TYR A 75 -38.60 14.52 -53.57
C TYR A 75 -37.87 13.58 -54.53
N VAL A 76 -38.26 12.31 -54.56
CA VAL A 76 -37.56 11.24 -55.29
C VAL A 76 -38.52 10.55 -56.23
N VAL A 77 -38.16 10.51 -57.52
CA VAL A 77 -38.85 9.70 -58.53
C VAL A 77 -37.87 8.61 -58.96
N THR A 78 -38.18 7.37 -58.60
CA THR A 78 -37.30 6.22 -58.77
C THR A 78 -37.23 5.76 -60.22
N ASP A 79 -38.36 5.81 -60.92
CA ASP A 79 -38.49 5.58 -62.37
C ASP A 79 -39.43 6.62 -62.99
N ILE A 80 -38.82 7.56 -63.73
CA ILE A 80 -39.50 8.67 -64.40
C ILE A 80 -40.46 8.20 -65.51
N SER A 81 -40.25 7.00 -66.10
CA SER A 81 -41.05 6.51 -67.24
C SER A 81 -42.47 6.07 -66.87
N TYR A 82 -42.72 5.81 -65.58
CA TYR A 82 -44.02 5.46 -65.03
C TYR A 82 -44.74 6.64 -64.35
N ASP A 83 -44.08 7.79 -64.24
CA ASP A 83 -44.64 8.99 -63.64
C ASP A 83 -45.50 9.74 -64.67
N GLU A 84 -46.80 9.90 -64.39
CA GLU A 84 -47.77 10.49 -65.34
C GLU A 84 -47.39 11.91 -65.78
N ASP A 85 -46.63 12.63 -64.96
CA ASP A 85 -46.28 14.03 -65.19
C ASP A 85 -44.96 14.17 -65.99
N PHE A 86 -44.04 13.22 -65.85
CA PHE A 86 -42.79 13.22 -66.62
C PHE A 86 -42.89 12.50 -67.96
N LYS A 87 -43.84 11.58 -68.13
CA LYS A 87 -43.98 10.72 -69.32
C LYS A 87 -44.22 11.47 -70.64
N LEU A 88 -44.76 12.69 -70.57
CA LEU A 88 -45.03 13.55 -71.74
C LEU A 88 -43.91 14.55 -72.05
N HIS A 89 -42.85 14.59 -71.23
CA HIS A 89 -41.78 15.58 -71.35
C HIS A 89 -40.65 15.10 -72.26
N GLN A 90 -40.12 15.98 -73.10
CA GLN A 90 -39.14 15.69 -74.16
C GLN A 90 -37.83 15.05 -73.64
N LEU A 91 -37.55 15.19 -72.34
CA LEU A 91 -36.36 14.70 -71.63
C LEU A 91 -36.40 13.18 -71.33
N VAL A 92 -37.57 12.55 -71.45
CA VAL A 92 -37.75 11.10 -71.36
C VAL A 92 -37.75 10.48 -72.77
N ALA A 93 -37.62 11.26 -73.84
CA ALA A 93 -37.65 10.77 -75.22
C ALA A 93 -36.36 11.08 -76.01
N GLU A 94 -35.59 12.09 -75.61
CA GLU A 94 -34.34 12.50 -76.27
C GLU A 94 -33.12 12.43 -75.31
N HIS A 95 -31.93 12.20 -75.88
CA HIS A 95 -30.69 12.06 -75.11
C HIS A 95 -30.33 13.35 -74.35
N PRO A 96 -29.94 13.29 -73.05
CA PRO A 96 -29.68 12.10 -72.23
C PRO A 96 -30.97 11.62 -71.56
N TYR A 97 -31.51 10.49 -72.02
CA TYR A 97 -32.72 9.87 -71.49
C TYR A 97 -32.60 9.68 -69.97
N LEU A 98 -33.35 10.47 -69.19
CA LEU A 98 -33.31 10.41 -67.71
C LEU A 98 -34.37 9.44 -67.19
N CYS A 99 -33.97 8.53 -66.30
CA CYS A 99 -34.87 7.58 -65.62
C CYS A 99 -35.04 7.87 -64.13
N PHE A 100 -34.17 8.67 -63.53
CA PHE A 100 -34.19 8.96 -62.09
C PHE A 100 -33.96 10.44 -61.82
N VAL A 101 -34.72 11.00 -60.88
CA VAL A 101 -34.50 12.34 -60.36
C VAL A 101 -34.80 12.41 -58.86
N SER A 102 -33.90 13.05 -58.12
CA SER A 102 -34.13 13.43 -56.73
C SER A 102 -33.82 14.90 -56.53
N CYS A 103 -34.78 15.65 -55.99
CA CYS A 103 -34.71 17.10 -55.80
C CYS A 103 -34.87 17.45 -54.32
N LEU A 104 -33.84 18.03 -53.72
CA LEU A 104 -33.87 18.56 -52.36
C LEU A 104 -34.15 20.07 -52.39
N PRO A 105 -35.24 20.56 -51.75
CA PRO A 105 -35.50 21.98 -51.66
C PRO A 105 -34.51 22.67 -50.71
N ILE A 106 -33.98 23.81 -51.14
CA ILE A 106 -33.10 24.67 -50.34
C ILE A 106 -33.97 25.74 -49.69
N GLN A 107 -34.02 25.76 -48.37
CA GLN A 107 -34.75 26.77 -47.60
C GLN A 107 -33.82 27.91 -47.21
N SER A 108 -34.34 29.13 -47.17
CA SER A 108 -33.70 30.24 -46.48
C SER A 108 -34.30 30.34 -45.06
N GLY A 109 -33.55 30.89 -44.09
CA GLY A 109 -33.95 30.97 -42.68
C GLY A 109 -35.28 31.69 -42.37
N SER A 110 -35.96 32.25 -43.37
CA SER A 110 -37.33 32.80 -43.29
C SER A 110 -38.43 31.81 -43.70
N GLY A 111 -38.10 30.56 -44.07
CA GLY A 111 -39.05 29.54 -44.51
C GLY A 111 -39.46 29.63 -45.99
N LEU A 112 -38.97 30.62 -46.74
CA LEU A 112 -39.15 30.68 -48.19
C LEU A 112 -38.19 29.71 -48.92
N ARG A 113 -38.75 28.99 -49.92
CA ARG A 113 -38.00 28.06 -50.77
C ARG A 113 -37.28 28.83 -51.86
N ASN A 114 -35.95 28.77 -51.83
CA ASN A 114 -35.08 29.60 -52.67
C ASN A 114 -34.20 28.78 -53.62
N GLY A 115 -34.64 27.58 -54.01
CA GLY A 115 -33.92 26.77 -55.01
C GLY A 115 -33.91 25.28 -54.69
N TYR A 116 -33.16 24.52 -55.51
CA TYR A 116 -33.12 23.06 -55.46
C TYR A 116 -31.71 22.52 -55.70
N LEU A 117 -31.32 21.51 -54.93
CA LEU A 117 -30.19 20.63 -55.23
C LEU A 117 -30.74 19.33 -55.83
N CYS A 118 -30.36 19.03 -57.06
CA CYS A 118 -30.91 17.91 -57.82
C CYS A 118 -29.82 16.91 -58.19
N VAL A 119 -30.14 15.62 -58.13
CA VAL A 119 -29.30 14.52 -58.64
C VAL A 119 -30.13 13.66 -59.59
N MET A 120 -29.52 13.24 -60.70
CA MET A 120 -30.24 12.60 -61.81
C MET A 120 -29.42 11.46 -62.42
N ASP A 121 -30.12 10.46 -62.97
CA ASP A 121 -29.49 9.33 -63.65
C ASP A 121 -30.31 8.87 -64.86
N GLN A 122 -29.64 8.20 -65.80
CA GLN A 122 -30.23 7.53 -66.95
C GLN A 122 -30.75 6.12 -66.61
N ASN A 123 -30.42 5.61 -65.43
CA ASN A 123 -30.89 4.34 -64.91
C ASN A 123 -31.89 4.56 -63.77
N VAL A 124 -32.82 3.62 -63.60
CA VAL A 124 -33.70 3.55 -62.43
C VAL A 124 -32.87 3.44 -61.16
N ARG A 125 -33.18 4.25 -60.15
CA ARG A 125 -32.48 4.22 -58.87
C ARG A 125 -33.42 4.39 -57.70
N GLU A 126 -33.04 3.78 -56.59
CA GLU A 126 -33.56 4.09 -55.27
C GLU A 126 -32.47 4.80 -54.47
N ILE A 127 -32.87 5.83 -53.70
CA ILE A 127 -31.94 6.56 -52.84
C ILE A 127 -32.00 6.00 -51.42
N THR A 128 -30.83 5.69 -50.86
CA THR A 128 -30.73 5.16 -49.49
C THR A 128 -30.91 6.27 -48.45
N SER A 129 -31.27 5.91 -47.22
CA SER A 129 -31.38 6.86 -46.09
C SER A 129 -30.05 7.58 -45.80
N GLN A 130 -28.91 6.94 -46.06
CA GLN A 130 -27.59 7.55 -45.91
C GLN A 130 -27.32 8.60 -47.00
N GLN A 131 -27.72 8.33 -48.24
CA GLN A 131 -27.64 9.30 -49.34
C GLN A 131 -28.58 10.49 -49.12
N ILE A 132 -29.80 10.25 -48.65
CA ILE A 132 -30.73 11.31 -48.22
C ILE A 132 -30.10 12.19 -47.14
N SER A 133 -29.47 11.57 -46.13
CA SER A 133 -28.80 12.30 -45.05
C SER A 133 -27.62 13.13 -45.56
N GLY A 134 -26.82 12.58 -46.48
CA GLY A 134 -25.73 13.30 -47.15
C GLY A 134 -26.22 14.49 -47.97
N LEU A 135 -27.29 14.32 -48.75
CA LEU A 135 -27.91 15.41 -49.50
C LEU A 135 -28.45 16.50 -48.57
N LYS A 136 -29.08 16.16 -47.45
CA LYS A 136 -29.56 17.13 -46.45
C LYS A 136 -28.42 17.95 -45.83
N LEU A 137 -27.28 17.32 -45.55
CA LEU A 137 -26.09 18.03 -45.05
C LEU A 137 -25.55 19.02 -46.08
N LEU A 138 -25.47 18.61 -47.36
CA LEU A 138 -25.10 19.51 -48.46
C LEU A 138 -26.13 20.64 -48.65
N GLY A 139 -27.42 20.33 -48.51
CA GLY A 139 -28.51 21.31 -48.55
C GLY A 139 -28.37 22.39 -47.47
N LYS A 140 -28.02 22.00 -46.22
CA LYS A 140 -27.71 22.96 -45.14
C LYS A 140 -26.48 23.81 -45.43
N GLN A 141 -25.45 23.22 -46.05
CA GLN A 141 -24.26 23.95 -46.45
C GLN A 141 -24.57 24.98 -47.55
N LEU A 142 -25.43 24.63 -48.51
CA LEU A 142 -25.94 25.55 -49.54
C LEU A 142 -26.81 26.65 -48.94
N GLU A 143 -27.64 26.34 -47.95
CA GLU A 143 -28.41 27.34 -47.21
C GLU A 143 -27.48 28.37 -46.57
N LEU A 144 -26.44 27.94 -45.84
CA LEU A 144 -25.47 28.84 -45.22
C LEU A 144 -24.72 29.70 -46.25
N LEU A 145 -24.31 29.10 -47.37
CA LEU A 145 -23.65 29.83 -48.47
C LEU A 145 -24.60 30.83 -49.15
N SER A 146 -25.89 30.51 -49.26
CA SER A 146 -26.89 31.41 -49.83
C SER A 146 -27.22 32.59 -48.91
N GLN A 147 -27.21 32.39 -47.58
CA GLN A 147 -27.42 33.45 -46.59
C GLN A 147 -26.29 34.48 -46.60
N LEU A 148 -25.06 34.05 -46.88
CA LEU A 148 -23.90 34.92 -47.05
C LEU A 148 -23.99 35.82 -48.29
N HIS A 149 -24.97 35.61 -49.19
CA HIS A 149 -25.05 36.29 -50.49
C HIS A 149 -26.38 37.02 -50.77
N LEU A 150 -27.16 37.40 -49.75
CA LEU A 150 -28.26 38.36 -49.94
C LEU A 150 -27.72 39.67 -50.51
N PRO A 151 -28.11 40.09 -51.74
CA PRO A 151 -27.74 41.41 -52.23
C PRO A 151 -28.59 42.43 -51.47
N ILE A 152 -27.99 43.15 -50.51
CA ILE A 152 -28.58 44.38 -49.99
C ILE A 152 -28.52 45.41 -51.12
N VAL A 153 -29.52 45.40 -51.99
CA VAL A 153 -29.89 46.59 -52.75
C VAL A 153 -30.47 47.58 -51.74
N LYS A 154 -29.62 48.49 -51.30
CA LYS A 154 -29.94 49.90 -51.03
C LYS A 154 -28.62 50.64 -50.84
N SER A 155 -28.36 51.53 -51.80
CA SER A 155 -27.69 52.83 -51.65
C SER A 155 -26.96 53.09 -50.32
N GLU A 156 -25.66 53.40 -50.43
CA GLU A 156 -24.74 54.00 -49.42
C GLU A 156 -25.39 54.72 -48.22
N PRO A 157 -24.81 54.63 -46.99
CA PRO A 157 -23.37 54.57 -46.71
C PRO A 157 -22.89 53.35 -45.87
N SER A 158 -21.81 52.72 -46.30
CA SER A 158 -21.39 51.33 -46.00
C SER A 158 -20.17 51.20 -45.07
N SER A 159 -20.18 51.86 -43.90
CA SER A 159 -19.19 51.57 -42.83
C SER A 159 -19.82 51.28 -41.47
N PHE A 160 -20.95 51.92 -41.13
CA PHE A 160 -21.55 51.82 -39.80
C PHE A 160 -22.29 50.48 -39.55
N SER A 161 -23.02 49.96 -40.54
CA SER A 161 -23.83 48.73 -40.39
C SER A 161 -22.99 47.46 -40.21
N SER A 162 -21.86 47.34 -40.92
CA SER A 162 -20.95 46.18 -40.79
C SER A 162 -20.28 46.16 -39.41
N ALA A 163 -19.77 47.31 -38.96
CA ALA A 163 -19.18 47.45 -37.63
C ALA A 163 -20.21 47.20 -36.52
N TYR A 164 -21.43 47.72 -36.65
CA TYR A 164 -22.53 47.46 -35.72
C TYR A 164 -22.87 45.96 -35.64
N ASN A 165 -22.98 45.27 -36.77
CA ASN A 165 -23.27 43.83 -36.79
C ASN A 165 -22.14 43.00 -36.18
N GLN A 166 -20.87 43.37 -36.42
CA GLN A 166 -19.71 42.70 -35.82
C GLN A 166 -19.65 42.89 -34.30
N ILE A 167 -19.83 44.13 -33.82
CA ILE A 167 -19.83 44.45 -32.39
C ILE A 167 -21.02 43.78 -31.69
N SER A 168 -22.20 43.80 -32.31
CA SER A 168 -23.39 43.11 -31.82
C SER A 168 -23.17 41.60 -31.72
N ALA A 169 -22.55 40.98 -32.73
CA ALA A 169 -22.23 39.56 -32.69
C ALA A 169 -21.29 39.21 -31.53
N VAL A 170 -20.24 40.01 -31.29
CA VAL A 170 -19.33 39.84 -30.15
C VAL A 170 -20.07 39.98 -28.82
N PHE A 171 -20.94 40.98 -28.69
CA PHE A 171 -21.72 41.21 -27.48
C PHE A 171 -22.67 40.04 -27.17
N HIS A 172 -23.42 39.57 -28.17
CA HIS A 172 -24.43 38.52 -28.02
C HIS A 172 -23.86 37.11 -27.85
N HIS A 173 -22.72 36.80 -28.48
CA HIS A 173 -22.10 35.47 -28.43
C HIS A 173 -20.90 35.38 -27.47
N SER A 174 -20.68 36.43 -26.66
CA SER A 174 -19.64 36.42 -25.62
C SER A 174 -19.86 35.27 -24.63
N LEU A 175 -18.76 34.60 -24.27
CA LEU A 175 -18.74 33.58 -23.21
C LEU A 175 -18.84 34.18 -21.80
N ASP A 176 -18.47 35.46 -21.67
CA ASP A 176 -18.63 36.25 -20.45
C ASP A 176 -19.90 37.11 -20.51
N ALA A 177 -20.47 37.38 -19.34
CA ALA A 177 -21.49 38.41 -19.20
C ALA A 177 -20.86 39.79 -19.43
N ILE A 178 -21.42 40.54 -20.37
CA ILE A 178 -20.99 41.90 -20.68
C ILE A 178 -22.15 42.83 -20.32
N ILE A 179 -21.87 43.77 -19.42
CA ILE A 179 -22.83 44.74 -18.92
C ILE A 179 -22.27 46.13 -19.15
N ILE A 180 -23.04 46.98 -19.81
CA ILE A 180 -22.68 48.38 -20.05
C ILE A 180 -23.50 49.25 -19.11
N LEU A 181 -22.81 50.10 -18.36
CA LEU A 181 -23.37 50.99 -17.36
C LEU A 181 -23.08 52.44 -17.73
N ASP A 182 -23.99 53.35 -17.39
CA ASP A 182 -23.74 54.79 -17.48
C ASP A 182 -22.86 55.32 -16.32
N GLU A 183 -22.64 56.63 -16.29
CA GLU A 183 -21.85 57.33 -15.28
C GLU A 183 -22.40 57.17 -13.84
N ASN A 184 -23.70 56.89 -13.71
CA ASN A 184 -24.38 56.69 -12.43
C ASN A 184 -24.46 55.20 -12.04
N GLY A 185 -23.93 54.30 -12.88
CA GLY A 185 -23.97 52.85 -12.67
C GLY A 185 -25.31 52.20 -13.05
N VAL A 186 -26.15 52.89 -13.84
CA VAL A 186 -27.40 52.35 -14.37
C VAL A 186 -27.12 51.46 -15.57
N ILE A 187 -27.73 50.28 -15.60
CA ILE A 187 -27.57 49.29 -16.67
C ILE A 187 -28.23 49.80 -17.95
N GLN A 188 -27.42 49.95 -19.00
CA GLN A 188 -27.85 50.35 -20.34
C GLN A 188 -27.94 49.15 -21.28
N HIS A 189 -26.97 48.23 -21.21
CA HIS A 189 -26.95 47.02 -22.02
C HIS A 189 -26.65 45.79 -21.18
N TRP A 190 -27.30 44.68 -21.54
CA TRP A 190 -27.28 43.42 -20.84
C TRP A 190 -27.27 42.28 -21.86
N ASN A 191 -26.16 41.54 -21.97
CA ASN A 191 -26.03 40.50 -22.99
C ASN A 191 -26.73 39.18 -22.59
N PRO A 192 -26.99 38.26 -23.54
CA PRO A 192 -27.64 36.98 -23.24
C PRO A 192 -26.90 36.14 -22.19
N LYS A 193 -25.57 36.23 -22.13
CA LYS A 193 -24.79 35.53 -21.10
C LYS A 193 -25.07 36.09 -19.70
N ALA A 194 -25.26 37.41 -19.55
CA ALA A 194 -25.69 38.04 -18.30
C ALA A 194 -27.11 37.59 -17.90
N GLU A 195 -28.03 37.40 -18.86
CA GLU A 195 -29.35 36.83 -18.56
C GLU A 195 -29.25 35.43 -17.96
N ASN A 196 -28.38 34.60 -18.52
CA ASN A 196 -28.16 33.24 -18.04
C ASN A 196 -27.50 33.21 -16.66
N ILE A 197 -26.44 34.01 -16.44
CA ILE A 197 -25.69 34.02 -15.18
C ILE A 197 -26.54 34.54 -14.01
N TYR A 198 -27.34 35.58 -14.24
CA TYR A 198 -28.11 36.25 -13.17
C TYR A 198 -29.58 35.82 -13.12
N GLY A 199 -30.05 35.04 -14.09
CA GLY A 199 -31.45 34.61 -14.20
C GLY A 199 -32.43 35.78 -14.43
N CYS A 200 -31.93 36.91 -14.92
CA CYS A 200 -32.67 38.17 -15.07
C CYS A 200 -32.67 38.59 -16.54
N ARG A 201 -33.85 38.78 -17.13
CA ARG A 201 -33.96 39.20 -18.55
C ARG A 201 -33.46 40.65 -18.70
N ALA A 202 -32.95 40.99 -19.88
CA ALA A 202 -32.45 42.33 -20.19
C ALA A 202 -33.52 43.41 -19.92
N GLU A 203 -34.77 43.15 -20.29
CA GLU A 203 -35.93 44.04 -20.04
C GLU A 203 -36.14 44.36 -18.55
N GLU A 204 -35.77 43.44 -17.65
CA GLU A 204 -35.92 43.60 -16.20
C GLU A 204 -34.66 44.20 -15.55
N ALA A 205 -33.50 44.05 -16.19
CA ALA A 205 -32.21 44.49 -15.69
C ALA A 205 -31.88 45.93 -16.12
N ILE A 206 -32.22 46.30 -17.36
CA ILE A 206 -31.97 47.63 -17.92
C ILE A 206 -32.73 48.69 -17.12
N GLY A 207 -32.07 49.81 -16.83
CA GLY A 207 -32.61 50.92 -16.04
C GLY A 207 -32.41 50.77 -14.51
N LYS A 208 -31.92 49.63 -14.02
CA LYS A 208 -31.55 49.44 -12.60
C LYS A 208 -30.08 49.79 -12.35
N VAL A 209 -29.75 50.11 -11.09
CA VAL A 209 -28.38 50.39 -10.66
C VAL A 209 -27.67 49.08 -10.32
N PHE A 210 -26.62 48.72 -11.07
CA PHE A 210 -25.99 47.39 -11.01
C PHE A 210 -25.57 46.97 -9.60
N TYR A 211 -24.75 47.79 -8.91
CA TYR A 211 -24.24 47.42 -7.58
C TYR A 211 -25.33 47.34 -6.51
N LYS A 212 -26.41 48.13 -6.61
CA LYS A 212 -27.53 48.07 -5.65
C LYS A 212 -28.37 46.81 -5.83
N THR A 213 -28.47 46.31 -7.05
CA THR A 213 -29.34 45.18 -7.40
C THR A 213 -28.62 43.83 -7.37
N PHE A 214 -27.39 43.77 -7.86
CA PHE A 214 -26.68 42.51 -8.10
C PHE A 214 -25.42 42.31 -7.25
N LEU A 215 -25.04 43.29 -6.40
CA LEU A 215 -23.93 43.11 -5.45
C LEU A 215 -24.43 43.14 -4.00
N PRO A 216 -23.94 42.24 -3.13
CA PRO A 216 -24.16 42.33 -1.69
C PRO A 216 -23.70 43.67 -1.11
N GLN A 217 -24.36 44.12 -0.03
CA GLN A 217 -24.11 45.44 0.57
C GLN A 217 -22.64 45.66 0.96
N HIS A 218 -21.96 44.62 1.43
CA HIS A 218 -20.55 44.69 1.83
C HIS A 218 -19.58 44.93 0.65
N HIS A 219 -20.00 44.67 -0.59
CA HIS A 219 -19.21 44.93 -1.81
C HIS A 219 -19.47 46.31 -2.42
N HIS A 220 -20.42 47.11 -1.91
CA HIS A 220 -20.77 48.43 -2.49
C HIS A 220 -19.61 49.42 -2.42
N ALA A 221 -18.88 49.48 -1.30
CA ALA A 221 -17.73 50.37 -1.14
C ALA A 221 -16.60 50.03 -2.14
N MET A 222 -16.27 48.75 -2.26
CA MET A 222 -15.28 48.23 -3.22
C MET A 222 -15.68 48.53 -4.67
N TRP A 223 -16.98 48.41 -5.00
CA TRP A 223 -17.49 48.78 -6.32
C TRP A 223 -17.21 50.25 -6.64
N HIS A 224 -17.55 51.17 -5.73
CA HIS A 224 -17.30 52.60 -5.92
C HIS A 224 -15.81 52.91 -6.11
N GLU A 225 -14.94 52.30 -5.32
CA GLU A 225 -13.49 52.45 -5.45
C GLU A 225 -12.97 51.92 -6.80
N THR A 226 -13.47 50.75 -7.23
CA THR A 226 -13.07 50.12 -8.50
C THR A 226 -13.48 50.97 -9.70
N ILE A 227 -14.70 51.51 -9.70
CA ILE A 227 -15.19 52.43 -10.74
C ILE A 227 -14.41 53.75 -10.72
N ALA A 228 -14.15 54.32 -9.54
CA ALA A 228 -13.40 55.58 -9.41
C ALA A 228 -11.98 55.45 -9.99
N ARG A 229 -11.28 54.35 -9.67
CA ARG A 229 -9.96 54.04 -10.24
C ARG A 229 -10.02 53.87 -11.76
N SER A 230 -11.05 53.18 -12.27
CA SER A 230 -11.23 52.94 -13.70
C SER A 230 -11.50 54.23 -14.48
N ASN A 231 -12.31 55.12 -13.92
CA ASN A 231 -12.59 56.43 -14.50
C ASN A 231 -11.34 57.33 -14.53
N GLN A 232 -10.47 57.26 -13.52
CA GLN A 232 -9.22 58.02 -13.47
C GLN A 232 -8.20 57.52 -14.49
N GLU A 233 -8.02 56.20 -14.61
CA GLU A 233 -7.01 55.58 -15.47
C GLU A 233 -7.44 55.51 -16.94
N ARG A 234 -8.75 55.65 -17.24
CA ARG A 234 -9.36 55.49 -18.59
C ARG A 234 -8.90 54.21 -19.31
N GLN A 235 -8.58 53.18 -18.54
CA GLN A 235 -8.12 51.87 -18.99
C GLN A 235 -8.78 50.78 -18.14
N ARG A 236 -8.65 49.52 -18.57
CA ARG A 236 -9.15 48.38 -17.81
C ARG A 236 -8.36 48.22 -16.51
N VAL A 237 -8.99 48.48 -15.38
CA VAL A 237 -8.38 48.38 -14.03
C VAL A 237 -7.87 46.98 -13.71
N THR A 238 -8.52 45.96 -14.28
CA THR A 238 -8.19 44.55 -14.06
C THR A 238 -7.46 43.95 -15.27
N ALA A 239 -6.57 44.71 -15.92
CA ALA A 239 -5.91 44.26 -17.15
C ALA A 239 -5.14 42.93 -16.99
N ASN A 240 -4.61 42.63 -15.79
CA ASN A 240 -3.80 41.43 -15.54
C ASN A 240 -4.45 40.40 -14.60
N LYS A 241 -5.49 40.75 -13.81
CA LYS A 241 -6.20 39.80 -12.95
C LYS A 241 -7.61 40.33 -12.60
N PRO A 242 -8.70 39.60 -12.93
CA PRO A 242 -10.05 39.98 -12.49
C PRO A 242 -10.19 39.88 -10.97
N ILE A 243 -11.11 40.66 -10.41
CA ILE A 243 -11.40 40.66 -8.97
C ILE A 243 -12.44 39.57 -8.69
N GLU A 244 -12.12 38.63 -7.83
CA GLU A 244 -13.07 37.60 -7.40
C GLU A 244 -13.96 38.16 -6.27
N ILE A 245 -15.28 38.18 -6.48
CA ILE A 245 -16.27 38.71 -5.53
C ILE A 245 -17.52 37.84 -5.51
N THR A 246 -18.36 38.01 -4.50
CA THR A 246 -19.72 37.43 -4.51
C THR A 246 -20.72 38.41 -5.13
N THR A 247 -21.67 37.87 -5.88
CA THR A 247 -22.76 38.61 -6.54
C THR A 247 -24.10 37.91 -6.25
N LEU A 248 -25.20 38.60 -6.48
CA LEU A 248 -26.55 38.13 -6.20
C LEU A 248 -27.25 37.69 -7.49
N HIS A 249 -27.75 36.46 -7.50
CA HIS A 249 -28.68 35.97 -8.51
C HIS A 249 -30.08 36.58 -8.28
N LYS A 250 -30.94 36.66 -9.32
CA LYS A 250 -32.32 37.17 -9.20
C LYS A 250 -33.14 36.45 -8.10
N SER A 251 -32.84 35.18 -7.83
CA SER A 251 -33.47 34.38 -6.77
C SER A 251 -33.03 34.75 -5.35
N GLY A 252 -32.05 35.66 -5.20
CA GLY A 252 -31.47 36.06 -3.92
C GLY A 252 -30.27 35.21 -3.45
N ASN A 253 -29.85 34.20 -4.21
CA ASN A 253 -28.70 33.38 -3.87
C ASN A 253 -27.38 34.09 -4.23
N GLU A 254 -26.40 34.03 -3.34
CA GLU A 254 -25.05 34.49 -3.62
C GLU A 254 -24.24 33.44 -4.39
N PHE A 255 -23.47 33.89 -5.37
CA PHE A 255 -22.51 33.05 -6.10
C PHE A 255 -21.24 33.83 -6.44
N GLU A 256 -20.16 33.13 -6.75
CA GLU A 256 -18.84 33.73 -6.95
C GLU A 256 -18.59 34.06 -8.43
N ILE A 257 -18.10 35.28 -8.68
CA ILE A 257 -17.77 35.76 -10.01
C ILE A 257 -16.36 36.34 -10.08
N ALA A 258 -15.75 36.27 -11.25
CA ALA A 258 -14.60 37.07 -11.62
C ALA A 258 -15.07 38.34 -12.34
N LEU A 259 -14.89 39.50 -11.71
CA LEU A 259 -15.28 40.81 -12.22
C LEU A 259 -14.07 41.55 -12.82
N GLY A 260 -14.21 41.98 -14.07
CA GLY A 260 -13.35 42.99 -14.68
C GLY A 260 -14.14 44.23 -15.04
N VAL A 261 -13.58 45.42 -14.79
CA VAL A 261 -14.22 46.69 -15.16
C VAL A 261 -13.27 47.54 -15.99
N SER A 262 -13.81 48.14 -17.06
CA SER A 262 -13.17 49.18 -17.84
C SER A 262 -14.10 50.38 -17.99
N SER A 263 -13.52 51.57 -18.10
CA SER A 263 -14.28 52.82 -18.32
C SER A 263 -13.90 53.40 -19.67
N THR A 264 -14.89 53.77 -20.48
CA THR A 264 -14.71 54.37 -21.80
C THR A 264 -15.79 55.40 -22.12
N ILE A 265 -15.48 56.36 -22.99
CA ILE A 265 -16.43 57.41 -23.39
C ILE A 265 -17.17 56.95 -24.65
N ILE A 266 -18.50 56.88 -24.59
CA ILE A 266 -19.39 56.56 -25.71
C ILE A 266 -20.32 57.77 -25.89
N ASP A 267 -20.38 58.33 -27.10
CA ASP A 267 -21.20 59.52 -27.43
C ASP A 267 -21.01 60.71 -26.48
N GLY A 268 -19.77 60.93 -26.03
CA GLY A 268 -19.40 62.03 -25.12
C GLY A 268 -19.77 61.81 -23.65
N LYS A 269 -20.35 60.66 -23.30
CA LYS A 269 -20.70 60.28 -21.92
C LYS A 269 -19.77 59.19 -21.40
N MET A 270 -19.46 59.25 -20.10
CA MET A 270 -18.64 58.24 -19.43
C MET A 270 -19.47 56.97 -19.23
N CYS A 271 -19.00 55.84 -19.76
CA CYS A 271 -19.62 54.53 -19.61
C CYS A 271 -18.64 53.54 -18.95
N ASN A 272 -19.18 52.64 -18.13
CA ASN A 272 -18.42 51.55 -17.54
C ASN A 272 -18.86 50.22 -18.15
N ILE A 273 -17.91 49.40 -18.57
CA ILE A 273 -18.16 48.06 -19.09
C ILE A 273 -17.67 47.05 -18.05
N ALA A 274 -18.60 46.25 -17.53
CA ALA A 274 -18.31 45.14 -16.64
C ALA A 274 -18.29 43.83 -17.43
N TYR A 275 -17.22 43.06 -17.24
CA TYR A 275 -17.01 41.72 -17.76
C TYR A 275 -17.09 40.75 -16.58
N ILE A 276 -17.99 39.77 -16.66
CA ILE A 276 -18.32 38.89 -15.54
C ILE A 276 -18.27 37.44 -16.01
N SER A 277 -17.43 36.65 -15.35
CA SER A 277 -17.36 35.20 -15.52
C SER A 277 -17.84 34.53 -14.24
N ASP A 278 -18.77 33.58 -14.35
CA ASP A 278 -19.13 32.70 -13.23
C ASP A 278 -17.98 31.70 -12.98
N ILE A 279 -17.44 31.71 -11.76
CA ILE A 279 -16.32 30.87 -11.36
C ILE A 279 -16.72 29.80 -10.34
N THR A 280 -18.02 29.63 -10.09
CA THR A 280 -18.55 28.73 -9.06
C THR A 280 -18.10 27.28 -9.32
N ASP A 281 -18.31 26.75 -10.52
CA ASP A 281 -17.91 25.39 -10.88
C ASP A 281 -16.38 25.19 -10.78
N GLN A 282 -15.61 26.19 -11.24
CA GLN A 282 -14.15 26.14 -11.17
C GLN A 282 -13.65 26.11 -9.72
N LYS A 283 -14.24 26.93 -8.84
CA LYS A 283 -13.93 26.94 -7.40
C LYS A 283 -14.36 25.64 -6.73
N GLN A 284 -15.50 25.07 -7.09
CA GLN A 284 -15.95 23.78 -6.57
C GLN A 284 -14.99 22.65 -6.93
N VAL A 285 -14.60 22.54 -8.21
CA VAL A 285 -13.62 21.54 -8.68
C VAL A 285 -12.28 21.74 -7.98
N SER A 286 -11.80 22.99 -7.86
CA SER A 286 -10.56 23.30 -7.16
C SER A 286 -10.64 22.95 -5.66
N SER A 287 -11.76 23.28 -5.01
CA SER A 287 -11.99 22.95 -3.61
C SER A 287 -12.06 21.46 -3.38
N GLU A 288 -12.73 20.70 -4.24
CA GLU A 288 -12.83 19.25 -4.12
C GLU A 288 -11.47 18.58 -4.31
N LEU A 289 -10.70 19.03 -5.31
CA LEU A 289 -9.34 18.56 -5.52
C LEU A 289 -8.44 18.88 -4.31
N ASN A 290 -8.57 20.08 -3.72
CA ASN A 290 -7.85 20.45 -2.51
C ASN A 290 -8.27 19.59 -1.30
N LYS A 291 -9.56 19.28 -1.15
CA LYS A 291 -10.06 18.38 -0.09
C LYS A 291 -9.50 16.97 -0.26
N GLN A 292 -9.53 16.42 -1.48
CA GLN A 292 -8.95 15.11 -1.78
C GLN A 292 -7.43 15.08 -1.53
N ARG A 293 -6.71 16.12 -1.97
CA ARG A 293 -5.27 16.25 -1.70
C ARG A 293 -4.98 16.28 -0.21
N ALA A 294 -5.70 17.12 0.55
CA ALA A 294 -5.54 17.21 2.00
C ALA A 294 -5.89 15.88 2.70
N PHE A 295 -6.89 15.16 2.21
CA PHE A 295 -7.25 13.82 2.70
C PHE A 295 -6.09 12.84 2.53
N TYR A 296 -5.49 12.74 1.34
CA TYR A 296 -4.35 11.85 1.09
C TYR A 296 -3.10 12.26 1.88
N GLU A 297 -2.77 13.55 1.94
CA GLU A 297 -1.64 14.06 2.72
C GLU A 297 -1.82 13.73 4.22
N ASN A 298 -3.04 13.85 4.75
CA ASN A 298 -3.34 13.49 6.14
C ASN A 298 -3.16 11.99 6.42
N ILE A 299 -3.56 11.12 5.49
CA ILE A 299 -3.34 9.67 5.63
C ILE A 299 -1.84 9.39 5.67
N LEU A 300 -1.09 9.85 4.66
CA LEU A 300 0.35 9.61 4.55
C LEU A 300 1.14 10.15 5.75
N ASN A 301 0.69 11.26 6.35
CA ASN A 301 1.33 11.87 7.51
C ASN A 301 1.02 11.17 8.84
N LYS A 302 -0.10 10.43 8.93
CA LYS A 302 -0.52 9.72 10.16
C LYS A 302 -0.15 8.23 10.15
N LEU A 303 0.30 7.68 9.02
CA LEU A 303 0.77 6.30 8.96
C LEU A 303 2.02 6.13 9.86
N PRO A 304 2.09 5.07 10.69
CA PRO A 304 3.24 4.75 11.52
C PRO A 304 4.36 4.10 10.70
N ALA A 305 4.66 4.67 9.54
CA ALA A 305 5.69 4.23 8.62
C ALA A 305 6.39 5.48 8.08
N ASP A 306 7.72 5.47 8.00
CA ASP A 306 8.41 6.50 7.25
C ASP A 306 8.13 6.32 5.76
N ILE A 307 7.79 7.39 5.06
CA ILE A 307 7.48 7.35 3.63
C ILE A 307 8.25 8.45 2.94
N ALA A 308 8.93 8.09 1.86
CA ALA A 308 9.56 9.00 0.92
C ALA A 308 9.22 8.60 -0.51
N VAL A 309 8.87 9.59 -1.33
CA VAL A 309 8.62 9.41 -2.77
C VAL A 309 9.67 10.16 -3.55
N PHE A 310 10.17 9.52 -4.60
CA PHE A 310 11.26 10.02 -5.42
C PHE A 310 10.84 10.12 -6.88
N SER A 311 11.37 11.12 -7.58
CA SER A 311 11.31 11.20 -9.04
C SER A 311 12.21 10.13 -9.70
N PRO A 312 12.09 9.90 -11.02
CA PRO A 312 12.95 8.97 -11.75
C PRO A 312 14.45 9.33 -11.67
N ASP A 313 14.76 10.61 -11.45
CA ASP A 313 16.11 11.15 -11.27
C ASP A 313 16.55 11.19 -9.80
N HIS A 314 15.80 10.54 -8.92
CA HIS A 314 16.08 10.43 -7.49
C HIS A 314 16.13 11.79 -6.77
N LYS A 315 15.12 12.62 -7.03
CA LYS A 315 14.80 13.82 -6.25
C LYS A 315 13.58 13.55 -5.38
N TYR A 316 13.58 14.04 -4.13
CA TYR A 316 12.44 13.87 -3.24
C TYR A 316 11.21 14.65 -3.77
N LEU A 317 10.10 13.95 -3.98
CA LEU A 317 8.80 14.53 -4.34
C LEU A 317 7.91 14.69 -3.11
N PHE A 318 8.02 13.78 -2.15
CA PHE A 318 7.26 13.78 -0.91
C PHE A 318 8.03 13.09 0.21
N VAL A 319 7.85 13.55 1.45
CA VAL A 319 8.36 12.91 2.66
C VAL A 319 7.40 13.17 3.82
N ASN A 320 7.06 12.14 4.59
CA ASN A 320 6.13 12.29 5.70
C ASN A 320 6.85 12.66 7.04
N PRO A 321 6.11 13.09 8.08
CA PRO A 321 6.67 13.45 9.38
C PRO A 321 7.38 12.32 10.12
N VAL A 322 7.01 11.06 9.87
CA VAL A 322 7.68 9.90 10.48
C VAL A 322 9.10 9.76 9.92
N ALA A 323 9.27 9.94 8.60
CA ALA A 323 10.58 9.91 7.96
C ALA A 323 11.50 11.06 8.39
N ILE A 324 10.95 12.28 8.45
CA ILE A 324 11.67 13.48 8.88
C ILE A 324 10.74 14.30 9.77
N SER A 325 11.00 14.33 11.08
CA SER A 325 10.12 14.98 12.06
C SER A 325 10.09 16.51 11.95
N ASN A 326 11.21 17.14 11.57
CA ASN A 326 11.32 18.59 11.47
C ASN A 326 10.68 19.12 10.16
N PRO A 327 9.69 20.03 10.23
CA PRO A 327 8.99 20.55 9.06
C PRO A 327 9.88 21.37 8.10
N GLU A 328 10.87 22.11 8.60
CA GLU A 328 11.79 22.90 7.77
C GLU A 328 12.66 21.98 6.89
N TYR A 329 13.11 20.87 7.46
CA TYR A 329 13.87 19.86 6.72
C TYR A 329 13.03 19.14 5.68
N ARG A 330 11.75 18.85 5.99
CA ARG A 330 10.80 18.31 5.01
C ARG A 330 10.55 19.27 3.87
N LYS A 331 10.44 20.58 4.14
CA LYS A 331 10.24 21.58 3.09
C LYS A 331 11.48 21.76 2.22
N TYR A 332 12.67 21.77 2.82
CA TYR A 332 13.94 21.93 2.10
C TYR A 332 14.27 20.75 1.18
N ILE A 333 13.98 19.51 1.60
CA ILE A 333 14.41 18.32 0.86
C ILE A 333 13.63 18.12 -0.45
N ILE A 334 12.44 18.70 -0.60
CA ILE A 334 11.64 18.57 -1.83
C ILE A 334 12.41 19.14 -3.04
N GLY A 335 12.53 18.34 -4.09
CA GLY A 335 13.31 18.64 -5.30
C GLY A 335 14.82 18.46 -5.15
N LYS A 336 15.33 18.08 -3.97
CA LYS A 336 16.74 17.78 -3.71
C LYS A 336 17.01 16.29 -3.76
N ASP A 337 18.28 15.91 -3.82
CA ASP A 337 18.74 14.52 -3.73
C ASP A 337 19.30 14.19 -2.32
N ASP A 338 19.72 12.93 -2.11
CA ASP A 338 20.24 12.49 -0.81
C ASP A 338 21.53 13.22 -0.41
N TYR A 339 22.39 13.53 -1.37
CA TYR A 339 23.69 14.17 -1.13
C TYR A 339 23.48 15.61 -0.65
N GLN A 340 22.60 16.35 -1.32
CA GLN A 340 22.21 17.70 -0.93
C GLN A 340 21.56 17.74 0.46
N TYR A 341 20.74 16.74 0.79
CA TYR A 341 20.12 16.64 2.11
C TYR A 341 21.13 16.34 3.22
N VAL A 342 22.01 15.36 2.99
CA VAL A 342 23.05 14.95 3.94
C VAL A 342 24.04 16.08 4.20
N ALA A 343 24.46 16.80 3.15
CA ALA A 343 25.30 17.99 3.27
C ALA A 343 24.62 19.09 4.10
N TYR A 344 23.34 19.38 3.84
CA TYR A 344 22.57 20.37 4.60
C TYR A 344 22.40 19.99 6.08
N ARG A 345 22.27 18.71 6.38
CA ARG A 345 22.13 18.19 7.76
C ARG A 345 23.47 17.92 8.45
N ASN A 346 24.60 18.15 7.77
CA ASN A 346 25.94 17.81 8.23
C ASN A 346 26.03 16.35 8.74
N ARG A 347 25.48 15.40 7.96
CA ARG A 347 25.53 13.97 8.26
C ARG A 347 26.61 13.27 7.44
N ASP A 348 26.93 12.05 7.83
CA ASP A 348 27.86 11.21 7.10
C ASP A 348 27.37 10.91 5.67
N ILE A 349 28.25 11.11 4.69
CA ILE A 349 27.96 10.92 3.26
C ILE A 349 27.64 9.47 2.89
N SER A 350 28.10 8.50 3.68
CA SER A 350 27.78 7.08 3.52
C SER A 350 26.27 6.80 3.53
N ILE A 351 25.49 7.61 4.27
CA ILE A 351 24.03 7.51 4.30
C ILE A 351 23.44 7.82 2.92
N ALA A 352 23.96 8.84 2.23
CA ALA A 352 23.51 9.19 0.89
C ALA A 352 23.89 8.10 -0.12
N HIS A 353 25.11 7.57 -0.03
CA HIS A 353 25.56 6.46 -0.88
C HIS A 353 24.67 5.23 -0.72
N SER A 354 24.42 4.79 0.52
CA SER A 354 23.59 3.61 0.79
C SER A 354 22.16 3.78 0.25
N ARG A 355 21.54 4.94 0.46
CA ARG A 355 20.20 5.24 -0.08
C ARG A 355 20.18 5.27 -1.61
N ARG A 356 21.21 5.88 -2.22
CA ARG A 356 21.38 5.93 -3.67
C ARG A 356 21.49 4.55 -4.29
N GLU A 357 22.25 3.66 -3.68
CA GLU A 357 22.39 2.27 -4.13
C GLU A 357 21.05 1.52 -4.10
N LYS A 358 20.28 1.63 -3.00
CA LYS A 358 18.96 1.00 -2.90
C LYS A 358 17.99 1.53 -3.95
N PHE A 359 17.96 2.84 -4.17
CA PHE A 359 17.15 3.43 -5.23
C PHE A 359 17.53 2.91 -6.61
N LEU A 360 18.83 2.88 -6.94
CA LEU A 360 19.30 2.38 -8.23
C LEU A 360 18.99 0.88 -8.39
N GLN A 361 19.08 0.10 -7.32
CA GLN A 361 18.71 -1.31 -7.34
C GLN A 361 17.22 -1.50 -7.63
N ALA A 362 16.34 -0.74 -6.98
CA ALA A 362 14.89 -0.77 -7.26
C ALA A 362 14.59 -0.33 -8.70
N LYS A 363 15.20 0.77 -9.15
CA LYS A 363 15.03 1.32 -10.50
C LYS A 363 15.50 0.33 -11.59
N ASN A 364 16.68 -0.26 -11.43
CA ASN A 364 17.29 -1.13 -12.43
C ASN A 364 16.65 -2.53 -12.47
N SER A 365 16.21 -3.05 -11.32
CA SER A 365 15.52 -4.35 -11.27
C SER A 365 14.09 -4.26 -11.80
N GLY A 366 13.50 -3.06 -11.79
CA GLY A 366 12.10 -2.83 -12.11
C GLY A 366 11.12 -3.51 -11.15
N LYS A 367 11.60 -3.97 -9.99
CA LYS A 367 10.84 -4.72 -9.00
C LYS A 367 11.03 -4.14 -7.61
N GLU A 368 10.14 -4.52 -6.72
CA GLU A 368 10.26 -4.22 -5.30
C GLU A 368 11.53 -4.86 -4.70
N ILE A 369 12.27 -4.07 -3.92
CA ILE A 369 13.34 -4.57 -3.06
C ILE A 369 12.97 -4.43 -1.58
N ARG A 370 13.48 -5.35 -0.75
CA ARG A 370 13.24 -5.41 0.69
C ARG A 370 14.55 -5.64 1.43
N TRP A 371 14.75 -4.94 2.54
CA TRP A 371 15.89 -5.18 3.42
C TRP A 371 15.57 -4.75 4.85
N GLU A 372 16.29 -5.30 5.82
CA GLU A 372 16.22 -4.89 7.22
C GLU A 372 17.36 -3.91 7.52
N GLU A 373 17.07 -2.89 8.32
CA GLU A 373 18.03 -1.89 8.74
C GLU A 373 17.92 -1.69 10.25
N GLY A 374 19.02 -1.94 10.97
CA GLY A 374 19.13 -1.68 12.41
C GLY A 374 19.81 -0.33 12.63
N ILE A 375 19.08 0.64 13.19
CA ILE A 375 19.61 1.96 13.52
C ILE A 375 19.57 2.12 15.03
N ARG A 376 20.69 2.53 15.65
CA ARG A 376 20.66 2.96 17.05
C ARG A 376 19.95 4.30 17.16
N ASN A 377 18.91 4.36 17.98
CA ASN A 377 18.30 5.62 18.35
C ASN A 377 19.26 6.45 19.24
N PRO A 378 19.00 7.74 19.47
CA PRO A 378 19.79 8.57 20.38
C PRO A 378 19.91 8.03 21.81
N GLN A 379 18.98 7.17 22.23
CA GLN A 379 18.93 6.50 23.53
C GLN A 379 19.82 5.23 23.58
N GLY A 380 20.40 4.80 22.46
CA GLY A 380 21.29 3.64 22.35
C GLY A 380 20.59 2.32 22.02
N GLU A 381 19.26 2.30 21.94
CA GLU A 381 18.47 1.13 21.57
C GLU A 381 18.53 0.89 20.07
N VAL A 382 18.58 -0.38 19.65
CA VAL A 382 18.58 -0.76 18.24
C VAL A 382 17.14 -0.84 17.75
N VAL A 383 16.75 0.13 16.93
CA VAL A 383 15.47 0.13 16.21
C VAL A 383 15.67 -0.59 14.88
N THR A 384 14.96 -1.71 14.70
CA THR A 384 15.01 -2.50 13.47
C THR A 384 13.84 -2.13 12.58
N SER A 385 14.12 -1.59 11.40
CA SER A 385 13.12 -1.23 10.40
C SER A 385 13.17 -2.17 9.20
N LEU A 386 11.99 -2.66 8.78
CA LEU A 386 11.82 -3.34 7.50
C LEU A 386 11.58 -2.29 6.42
N ARG A 387 12.56 -2.13 5.54
CA ARG A 387 12.54 -1.17 4.43
C ARG A 387 12.03 -1.85 3.17
N ARG A 388 11.17 -1.14 2.44
CA ARG A 388 10.61 -1.55 1.15
C ARG A 388 10.75 -0.40 0.17
N MET A 389 11.17 -0.70 -1.05
CA MET A 389 11.27 0.29 -2.11
C MET A 389 10.80 -0.30 -3.42
N PHE A 390 9.87 0.37 -4.09
CA PHE A 390 9.26 -0.11 -5.33
C PHE A 390 9.15 1.00 -6.39
N PRO A 391 9.52 0.70 -7.65
CA PRO A 391 9.28 1.60 -8.77
C PRO A 391 7.80 1.58 -9.18
N VAL A 392 7.30 2.73 -9.64
CA VAL A 392 5.93 2.93 -10.13
C VAL A 392 6.01 3.43 -11.56
N TYR A 393 5.28 2.76 -12.45
CA TYR A 393 5.25 3.03 -13.89
C TYR A 393 3.88 3.59 -14.29
N ASN A 394 3.86 4.39 -15.36
CA ASN A 394 2.61 4.82 -15.99
C ASN A 394 2.08 3.73 -16.95
N ASP A 395 0.92 4.01 -17.57
CA ASP A 395 0.27 3.10 -18.52
C ASP A 395 1.11 2.82 -19.78
N THR A 396 2.10 3.67 -20.09
CA THR A 396 3.02 3.48 -21.22
C THR A 396 4.29 2.69 -20.84
N GLY A 397 4.43 2.29 -19.56
CA GLY A 397 5.57 1.53 -19.06
C GLY A 397 6.79 2.37 -18.67
N GLU A 398 6.67 3.69 -18.64
CA GLU A 398 7.74 4.61 -18.24
C GLU A 398 7.74 4.80 -16.72
N LEU A 399 8.95 4.82 -16.13
CA LEU A 399 9.11 5.03 -14.69
C LEU A 399 8.64 6.43 -14.32
N THR A 400 7.59 6.52 -13.51
CA THR A 400 7.01 7.78 -13.06
C THR A 400 7.59 8.22 -11.72
N MET A 401 7.74 7.29 -10.78
CA MET A 401 8.27 7.57 -9.45
C MET A 401 8.78 6.30 -8.76
N VAL A 402 9.50 6.46 -7.65
CA VAL A 402 9.90 5.36 -6.77
C VAL A 402 9.40 5.67 -5.37
N ILE A 403 8.76 4.72 -4.72
CA ILE A 403 8.25 4.87 -3.35
C ILE A 403 9.12 4.02 -2.43
N GLY A 404 9.69 4.66 -1.41
CA GLY A 404 10.40 4.01 -0.31
C GLY A 404 9.63 4.19 0.99
N PHE A 405 9.46 3.12 1.77
CA PHE A 405 8.92 3.23 3.11
C PHE A 405 9.54 2.21 4.07
N GLY A 406 9.52 2.54 5.35
CA GLY A 406 10.01 1.71 6.44
C GLY A 406 8.96 1.50 7.52
N VAL A 407 8.88 0.28 8.04
CA VAL A 407 8.04 -0.08 9.18
C VAL A 407 8.93 -0.60 10.29
N ASP A 408 8.73 -0.09 11.51
CA ASP A 408 9.41 -0.60 12.70
C ASP A 408 8.95 -2.03 12.99
N ILE A 409 9.91 -2.95 13.09
CA ILE A 409 9.70 -4.38 13.40
C ILE A 409 10.45 -4.80 14.67
N THR A 410 10.89 -3.85 15.49
CA THR A 410 11.70 -4.10 16.70
C THR A 410 10.97 -5.03 17.66
N ASP A 411 9.74 -4.68 18.06
CA ASP A 411 8.92 -5.49 18.96
C ASP A 411 8.68 -6.90 18.41
N ARG A 412 8.45 -6.99 17.09
CA ARG A 412 8.27 -8.27 16.41
C ARG A 412 9.53 -9.14 16.51
N LYS A 413 10.72 -8.58 16.26
CA LYS A 413 12.00 -9.32 16.38
C LYS A 413 12.25 -9.80 17.80
N VAL A 414 12.02 -8.93 18.80
CA VAL A 414 12.15 -9.30 20.22
C VAL A 414 11.22 -10.45 20.58
N LEU A 415 9.98 -10.43 20.09
CA LEU A 415 9.02 -11.52 20.29
C LEU A 415 9.45 -12.82 19.58
N GLU A 416 9.93 -12.74 18.33
CA GLU A 416 10.42 -13.88 17.56
C GLU A 416 11.64 -14.53 18.23
N GLU A 417 12.58 -13.74 18.77
CA GLU A 417 13.73 -14.22 19.54
C GLU A 417 13.30 -14.89 20.84
N LYS A 418 12.39 -14.26 21.60
CA LYS A 418 11.84 -14.83 22.84
C LYS A 418 11.11 -16.15 22.57
N GLN A 419 10.32 -16.23 21.50
CA GLN A 419 9.64 -17.46 21.08
C GLN A 419 10.66 -18.55 20.72
N THR A 420 11.70 -18.21 19.96
CA THR A 420 12.76 -19.15 19.57
C THR A 420 13.50 -19.68 20.81
N HIS A 421 13.79 -18.82 21.78
CA HIS A 421 14.40 -19.21 23.03
C HIS A 421 13.51 -20.16 23.84
N MET A 422 12.22 -19.83 23.98
CA MET A 422 11.25 -20.70 24.67
C MET A 422 11.08 -22.07 23.98
N LEU A 423 11.05 -22.10 22.63
CA LEU A 423 10.98 -23.37 21.88
C LEU A 423 12.22 -24.24 22.12
N LYS A 424 13.41 -23.64 22.15
CA LYS A 424 14.64 -24.38 22.48
C LYS A 424 14.60 -24.93 23.91
N GLN A 425 14.14 -24.14 24.88
CA GLN A 425 14.00 -24.59 26.26
C GLN A 425 12.99 -25.72 26.41
N LEU A 426 11.82 -25.60 25.76
CA LEU A 426 10.78 -26.63 25.77
C LEU A 426 11.26 -27.93 25.11
N SER A 427 11.98 -27.81 23.98
CA SER A 427 12.56 -28.96 23.29
C SER A 427 13.58 -29.70 24.17
N ALA A 428 14.45 -28.95 24.86
CA ALA A 428 15.41 -29.54 25.80
C ALA A 428 14.71 -30.24 26.98
N GLN A 429 13.67 -29.63 27.55
CA GLN A 429 12.85 -30.26 28.60
C GLN A 429 12.15 -31.52 28.11
N ASN A 430 11.61 -31.51 26.88
CA ASN A 430 10.96 -32.67 26.30
C ASN A 430 11.93 -33.83 26.06
N ALA A 431 13.13 -33.54 25.53
CA ALA A 431 14.18 -34.54 25.38
C ALA A 431 14.58 -35.16 26.74
N GLN A 432 14.72 -34.33 27.78
CA GLN A 432 15.00 -34.80 29.15
C GLN A 432 13.89 -35.70 29.70
N LEU A 433 12.61 -35.37 29.43
CA LEU A 433 11.48 -36.19 29.85
C LEU A 433 11.48 -37.55 29.14
N ILE A 434 11.78 -37.58 27.84
CA ILE A 434 11.90 -38.83 27.06
C ILE A 434 13.02 -39.70 27.61
N ASP A 435 14.20 -39.12 27.85
CA ASP A 435 15.34 -39.83 28.43
C ASP A 435 15.00 -40.40 29.80
N PHE A 436 14.27 -39.65 30.63
CA PHE A 436 13.78 -40.11 31.91
C PHE A 436 12.83 -41.32 31.76
N CYS A 437 11.81 -41.24 30.91
CA CYS A 437 10.88 -42.34 30.66
C CYS A 437 11.61 -43.61 30.22
N ASN A 438 12.66 -43.47 29.41
CA ASN A 438 13.50 -44.59 28.97
C ASN A 438 14.30 -45.21 30.13
N ILE A 439 14.91 -44.39 30.99
CA ILE A 439 15.66 -44.86 32.16
C ILE A 439 14.73 -45.59 33.15
N VAL A 440 13.57 -45.02 33.47
CA VAL A 440 12.59 -45.64 34.37
C VAL A 440 12.13 -46.99 33.83
N SER A 441 11.79 -47.04 32.53
CA SER A 441 11.37 -48.27 31.87
C SER A 441 12.44 -49.35 31.93
N HIS A 442 13.72 -49.00 31.74
CA HIS A 442 14.82 -49.96 31.80
C HIS A 442 15.06 -50.47 33.23
N ASN A 443 15.09 -49.56 34.21
CA ASN A 443 15.47 -49.89 35.58
C ASN A 443 14.37 -50.61 36.38
N LEU A 444 13.09 -50.38 36.05
CA LEU A 444 11.97 -51.08 36.71
C LEU A 444 11.67 -52.45 36.09
N ARG A 445 11.99 -52.67 34.81
CA ARG A 445 11.61 -53.90 34.09
C ARG A 445 12.25 -55.15 34.68
N ALA A 446 13.56 -55.13 34.93
CA ALA A 446 14.28 -56.30 35.46
C ALA A 446 13.77 -56.77 36.84
N PRO A 447 13.64 -55.91 37.86
CA PRO A 447 13.10 -56.32 39.16
C PRO A 447 11.62 -56.75 39.11
N LEU A 448 10.79 -56.13 38.25
CA LEU A 448 9.40 -56.55 38.05
C LEU A 448 9.29 -57.95 37.44
N VAL A 449 10.08 -58.25 36.41
CA VAL A 449 10.14 -59.59 35.81
C VAL A 449 10.62 -60.62 36.83
N ASN A 450 11.64 -60.29 37.62
CA ASN A 450 12.15 -61.18 38.66
C ASN A 450 11.10 -61.47 39.76
N MET A 451 10.38 -60.44 40.24
CA MET A 451 9.26 -60.65 41.16
C MET A 451 8.17 -61.53 40.55
N SER A 452 7.84 -61.31 39.27
CA SER A 452 6.81 -62.08 38.58
C SER A 452 7.18 -63.56 38.49
N MET A 453 8.44 -63.85 38.18
CA MET A 453 8.97 -65.23 38.17
C MET A 453 8.97 -65.87 39.56
N LEU A 454 9.37 -65.13 40.60
CA LEU A 454 9.35 -65.64 41.98
C LEU A 454 7.94 -65.96 42.45
N VAL A 455 6.95 -65.11 42.13
CA VAL A 455 5.53 -65.36 42.43
C VAL A 455 5.05 -66.59 41.68
N GLU A 456 5.35 -66.71 40.39
CA GLU A 456 4.98 -67.89 39.59
C GLU A 456 5.60 -69.20 40.14
N TYR A 457 6.84 -69.15 40.64
CA TYR A 457 7.48 -70.30 41.28
C TYR A 457 6.90 -70.63 42.66
N ILE A 458 6.45 -69.63 43.41
CA ILE A 458 5.73 -69.86 44.68
C ILE A 458 4.40 -70.56 44.41
N GLU A 459 3.65 -70.12 43.40
CA GLU A 459 2.37 -70.74 43.01
C GLU A 459 2.53 -72.18 42.52
N LYS A 460 3.66 -72.50 41.87
CA LYS A 460 3.96 -73.86 41.36
C LYS A 460 4.62 -74.79 42.37
N SER A 461 5.08 -74.27 43.52
CA SER A 461 5.75 -75.09 44.54
C SER A 461 4.73 -75.81 45.42
N ASN A 462 4.98 -77.11 45.65
CA ASN A 462 4.13 -77.99 46.47
C ASN A 462 4.67 -78.19 47.90
N SER A 463 5.77 -77.53 48.27
CA SER A 463 6.42 -77.66 49.58
C SER A 463 6.38 -76.32 50.34
N GLU A 464 5.88 -76.34 51.58
CA GLU A 464 5.88 -75.15 52.44
C GLU A 464 7.29 -74.61 52.73
N GLU A 465 8.31 -75.48 52.78
CA GLU A 465 9.71 -75.07 52.98
C GLU A 465 10.27 -74.32 51.77
N GLU A 466 9.94 -74.78 50.57
CA GLU A 466 10.37 -74.15 49.31
C GLU A 466 9.63 -72.81 49.09
N GLN A 467 8.34 -72.73 49.39
CA GLN A 467 7.59 -71.47 49.39
C GLN A 467 8.17 -70.45 50.38
N LYS A 468 8.49 -70.85 51.62
CA LYS A 468 9.15 -69.97 52.60
C LYS A 468 10.50 -69.48 52.10
N PHE A 469 11.28 -70.35 51.46
CA PHE A 469 12.56 -69.96 50.85
C PHE A 469 12.37 -68.94 49.72
N LEU A 470 11.43 -69.16 48.78
CA LEU A 470 11.15 -68.24 47.68
C LEU A 470 10.59 -66.89 48.16
N ILE A 471 9.73 -66.88 49.17
CA ILE A 471 9.25 -65.64 49.83
C ILE A 471 10.42 -64.87 50.45
N SER A 472 11.39 -65.56 51.07
CA SER A 472 12.60 -64.90 51.59
C SER A 472 13.44 -64.23 50.50
N LYS A 473 13.33 -64.69 49.23
CA LYS A 473 14.00 -64.08 48.07
C LYS A 473 13.25 -62.89 47.48
N LEU A 474 11.95 -62.75 47.76
CA LEU A 474 11.14 -61.60 47.33
C LEU A 474 11.51 -60.31 48.06
N SER A 475 11.79 -60.38 49.37
CA SER A 475 12.13 -59.19 50.18
C SER A 475 13.34 -58.42 49.61
N PRO A 476 14.49 -59.06 49.29
CA PRO A 476 15.60 -58.36 48.63
C PRO A 476 15.26 -57.71 47.28
N VAL A 477 14.34 -58.29 46.50
CA VAL A 477 13.93 -57.73 45.20
C VAL A 477 13.04 -56.50 45.38
N ILE A 478 12.13 -56.53 46.36
CA ILE A 478 11.27 -55.41 46.75
C ILE A 478 12.12 -54.26 47.31
N ASP A 479 13.07 -54.55 48.20
CA ASP A 479 13.97 -53.54 48.77
C ASP A 479 14.84 -52.87 47.69
N ASN A 480 15.27 -53.64 46.70
CA ASN A 480 16.03 -53.11 45.57
C ASN A 480 15.16 -52.22 44.66
N LEU A 481 13.91 -52.61 44.38
CA LEU A 481 12.97 -51.81 43.60
C LEU A 481 12.61 -50.50 44.32
N HIS A 482 12.32 -50.55 45.62
CA HIS A 482 12.05 -49.35 46.41
C HIS A 482 13.22 -48.38 46.44
N ALA A 483 14.44 -48.88 46.61
CA ALA A 483 15.64 -48.05 46.55
C ALA A 483 15.79 -47.39 45.17
N THR A 484 15.70 -48.18 44.09
CA THR A 484 15.80 -47.68 42.72
C THR A 484 14.72 -46.62 42.42
N PHE A 485 13.49 -46.81 42.91
CA PHE A 485 12.40 -45.86 42.73
C PHE A 485 12.64 -44.55 43.47
N ASN A 486 13.00 -44.61 44.76
CA ASN A 486 13.29 -43.41 45.55
C ASN A 486 14.46 -42.62 44.96
N GLU A 487 15.49 -43.31 44.46
CA GLU A 487 16.64 -42.70 43.79
C GLU A 487 16.25 -42.03 42.46
N LEU A 488 15.36 -42.65 41.67
CA LEU A 488 14.80 -42.03 40.45
C LEU A 488 14.01 -40.76 40.77
N VAL A 489 13.14 -40.81 41.77
CA VAL A 489 12.35 -39.65 42.22
C VAL A 489 13.27 -38.52 42.71
N GLU A 490 14.31 -38.86 43.47
CA GLU A 490 15.26 -37.86 43.96
C GLU A 490 16.07 -37.23 42.82
N SER A 491 16.47 -38.00 41.80
CA SER A 491 17.16 -37.47 40.62
C SER A 491 16.31 -36.45 39.83
N ILE A 492 14.99 -36.62 39.79
CA ILE A 492 14.04 -35.68 39.17
C ILE A 492 13.95 -34.41 40.01
N GLN A 493 13.78 -34.55 41.32
CA GLN A 493 13.66 -33.40 42.23
C GLN A 493 14.92 -32.52 42.18
N ILE A 494 16.10 -33.14 42.06
CA ILE A 494 17.37 -32.41 41.92
C ILE A 494 17.40 -31.59 40.62
N LYS A 495 16.87 -32.13 39.52
CA LYS A 495 16.88 -31.47 38.21
C LYS A 495 15.73 -30.47 38.00
N GLN A 496 14.60 -30.63 38.70
CA GLN A 496 13.43 -29.76 38.57
C GLN A 496 13.45 -28.57 39.53
N ASN A 497 14.14 -28.66 40.68
CA ASN A 497 14.23 -27.56 41.62
C ASN A 497 15.30 -26.53 41.21
N LEU A 498 14.90 -25.52 40.45
CA LEU A 498 15.72 -24.36 40.11
C LEU A 498 15.99 -23.42 41.32
N GLU A 499 15.40 -23.69 42.50
CA GLU A 499 15.54 -22.88 43.73
C GLU A 499 16.05 -23.71 44.92
N ILE A 500 17.11 -24.50 44.73
CA ILE A 500 17.73 -25.16 45.89
C ILE A 500 18.54 -24.10 46.66
N LYS A 501 17.96 -23.62 47.77
CA LYS A 501 18.63 -22.66 48.65
C LYS A 501 19.90 -23.29 49.23
N SER A 502 21.03 -22.67 48.94
CA SER A 502 22.28 -22.93 49.62
C SER A 502 22.33 -22.10 50.90
N GLU A 503 22.94 -22.65 51.94
CA GLU A 503 23.19 -21.93 53.18
C GLU A 503 24.62 -22.23 53.66
N LYS A 504 25.09 -21.49 54.66
CA LYS A 504 26.41 -21.67 55.23
C LYS A 504 26.39 -22.87 56.19
N LEU A 505 27.21 -23.88 55.91
CA LEU A 505 27.19 -25.19 56.58
C LEU A 505 28.53 -25.49 57.23
N GLU A 506 28.50 -25.96 58.48
CA GLU A 506 29.67 -26.50 59.19
C GLU A 506 29.89 -27.97 58.81
N LEU A 507 30.95 -28.27 58.07
CA LEU A 507 31.17 -29.61 57.49
C LEU A 507 31.32 -30.70 58.56
N ALA A 508 31.96 -30.37 59.68
CA ALA A 508 32.13 -31.27 60.81
C ALA A 508 30.79 -31.81 61.34
N SER A 509 29.77 -30.95 61.44
CA SER A 509 28.44 -31.33 61.91
C SER A 509 27.78 -32.37 61.00
N TYR A 510 27.89 -32.20 59.68
CA TYR A 510 27.29 -33.14 58.71
C TYR A 510 28.03 -34.48 58.66
N VAL A 511 29.37 -34.44 58.75
CA VAL A 511 30.19 -35.65 58.81
C VAL A 511 29.90 -36.42 60.09
N ASN A 512 29.84 -35.75 61.25
CA ASN A 512 29.53 -36.41 62.53
C ASN A 512 28.13 -37.04 62.51
N ARG A 513 27.12 -36.34 62.02
CA ARG A 513 25.77 -36.93 61.83
C ARG A 513 25.80 -38.16 60.92
N THR A 514 26.63 -38.14 59.89
CA THR A 514 26.80 -39.30 59.00
C THR A 514 27.46 -40.46 59.75
N LEU A 515 28.50 -40.19 60.55
CA LEU A 515 29.18 -41.20 61.36
C LEU A 515 28.27 -41.82 62.42
N GLU A 516 27.41 -41.03 63.07
CA GLU A 516 26.38 -41.52 63.98
C GLU A 516 25.46 -42.55 63.31
N THR A 517 25.06 -42.30 62.05
CA THR A 517 24.24 -43.27 61.29
C THR A 517 25.00 -44.54 60.89
N LEU A 518 26.33 -44.47 60.80
CA LEU A 518 27.20 -45.58 60.38
C LEU A 518 27.95 -46.22 61.56
N GLN A 519 27.66 -45.82 62.80
CA GLN A 519 28.43 -46.19 63.99
C GLN A 519 28.56 -47.71 64.14
N THR A 520 27.47 -48.45 63.94
CA THR A 520 27.46 -49.92 64.01
C THR A 520 28.46 -50.58 63.05
N GLU A 521 28.64 -50.01 61.86
CA GLU A 521 29.56 -50.53 60.84
C GLU A 521 31.01 -50.15 61.18
N VAL A 522 31.23 -48.94 61.68
CA VAL A 522 32.53 -48.45 62.16
C VAL A 522 33.03 -49.32 63.31
N ASP A 523 32.17 -49.61 64.29
CA ASP A 523 32.51 -50.43 65.45
C ASP A 523 32.78 -51.88 65.05
N LYS A 524 31.94 -52.46 64.19
CA LYS A 524 32.10 -53.85 63.71
C LYS A 524 33.41 -54.05 62.95
N LEU A 525 33.85 -53.04 62.21
CA LEU A 525 35.07 -53.10 61.40
C LEU A 525 36.31 -52.57 62.12
N GLU A 526 36.15 -52.04 63.34
CA GLU A 526 37.19 -51.32 64.09
C GLU A 526 37.90 -50.26 63.21
N ALA A 527 37.12 -49.51 62.43
CA ALA A 527 37.64 -48.55 61.46
C ALA A 527 38.20 -47.30 62.16
N THR A 528 39.37 -46.82 61.70
CA THR A 528 39.96 -45.57 62.17
C THR A 528 39.54 -44.42 61.26
N ILE A 529 38.90 -43.40 61.84
CA ILE A 529 38.42 -42.22 61.11
C ILE A 529 39.23 -41.01 61.54
N ASP A 530 39.94 -40.43 60.58
CA ASP A 530 40.83 -39.29 60.77
C ASP A 530 40.21 -38.07 60.09
N ILE A 531 39.85 -37.05 60.86
CA ILE A 531 39.10 -35.87 60.40
C ILE A 531 39.94 -34.61 60.62
N ASP A 532 40.13 -33.81 59.57
CA ASP A 532 40.76 -32.51 59.66
C ASP A 532 40.18 -31.58 58.60
N PHE A 533 39.42 -30.58 59.06
CA PHE A 533 38.78 -29.56 58.24
C PHE A 533 39.37 -28.16 58.49
N THR A 534 40.59 -28.08 59.03
CA THR A 534 41.21 -26.81 59.44
C THR A 534 41.35 -25.81 58.30
N GLU A 535 41.61 -26.27 57.07
CA GLU A 535 41.74 -25.39 55.88
C GLU A 535 40.39 -24.82 55.40
N ALA A 536 39.27 -25.50 55.67
CA ALA A 536 37.92 -25.02 55.34
C ALA A 536 36.86 -25.73 56.20
N PRO A 537 36.47 -25.15 57.35
CA PRO A 537 35.47 -25.75 58.26
C PRO A 537 34.02 -25.51 57.80
N GLU A 538 33.78 -24.46 57.00
CA GLU A 538 32.46 -24.06 56.53
C GLU A 538 32.39 -24.05 55.01
N ILE A 539 31.25 -24.46 54.45
CA ILE A 539 30.95 -24.42 53.02
C ILE A 539 29.56 -23.82 52.76
N TYR A 540 29.37 -23.16 51.62
CA TYR A 540 28.07 -22.70 51.15
C TYR A 540 27.49 -23.74 50.17
N PHE A 541 26.48 -24.49 50.63
CA PHE A 541 25.92 -25.60 49.86
C PHE A 541 24.50 -25.96 50.35
N PRO A 542 23.71 -26.72 49.57
CA PRO A 542 22.42 -27.22 50.05
C PRO A 542 22.56 -28.29 51.16
N PRO A 543 21.88 -28.14 52.31
CA PRO A 543 21.98 -29.06 53.46
C PRO A 543 21.69 -30.52 53.13
N LYS A 544 20.62 -30.73 52.35
CA LYS A 544 20.15 -32.06 51.96
C LYS A 544 21.19 -32.78 51.11
N TYR A 545 21.85 -32.06 50.20
CA TYR A 545 22.84 -32.65 49.31
C TYR A 545 24.13 -32.95 50.05
N LEU A 546 24.58 -32.05 50.94
CA LEU A 546 25.79 -32.30 51.71
C LEU A 546 25.69 -33.60 52.52
N LEU A 547 24.56 -33.81 53.21
CA LEU A 547 24.33 -35.03 54.00
C LEU A 547 24.36 -36.29 53.11
N SER A 548 23.71 -36.25 51.95
CA SER A 548 23.70 -37.33 50.96
C SER A 548 25.11 -37.65 50.43
N ILE A 549 25.89 -36.61 50.07
CA ILE A 549 27.26 -36.75 49.57
C ILE A 549 28.16 -37.38 50.64
N CYS A 550 28.12 -36.88 51.88
CA CYS A 550 28.89 -37.42 52.99
C CYS A 550 28.55 -38.90 53.23
N HIS A 551 27.27 -39.24 53.31
CA HIS A 551 26.83 -40.62 53.50
C HIS A 551 27.30 -41.55 52.38
N ASN A 552 27.15 -41.14 51.12
CA ASN A 552 27.57 -41.96 49.97
C ASN A 552 29.07 -42.22 49.93
N LEU A 553 29.91 -41.21 50.19
CA LEU A 553 31.36 -41.38 50.12
C LEU A 553 31.89 -42.17 51.33
N ILE A 554 31.42 -41.88 52.55
CA ILE A 554 31.89 -42.54 53.77
C ILE A 554 31.41 -44.00 53.83
N SER A 555 30.14 -44.27 53.48
CA SER A 555 29.63 -45.64 53.44
C SER A 555 30.36 -46.49 52.39
N ASN A 556 30.72 -45.91 51.24
CA ASN A 556 31.53 -46.61 50.23
C ASN A 556 32.93 -46.95 50.76
N ALA A 557 33.58 -46.01 51.47
CA ALA A 557 34.89 -46.24 52.08
C ALA A 557 34.86 -47.40 53.10
N LEU A 558 33.82 -47.50 53.93
CA LEU A 558 33.64 -48.61 54.87
C LEU A 558 33.31 -49.93 54.16
N LYS A 559 32.40 -49.89 53.19
CA LYS A 559 31.90 -51.07 52.48
C LYS A 559 32.94 -51.76 51.60
N TYR A 560 33.81 -50.99 50.96
CA TYR A 560 34.85 -51.50 50.07
C TYR A 560 36.21 -51.64 50.75
N HIS A 561 36.21 -51.85 52.07
CA HIS A 561 37.43 -52.09 52.84
C HIS A 561 38.14 -53.37 52.38
N SER A 562 39.46 -53.41 52.54
CA SER A 562 40.24 -54.62 52.30
C SER A 562 40.10 -55.57 53.50
N PRO A 563 39.90 -56.88 53.28
CA PRO A 563 39.87 -57.86 54.37
C PRO A 563 41.27 -58.10 54.98
N LYS A 564 42.34 -57.63 54.33
CA LYS A 564 43.73 -57.85 54.77
C LYS A 564 44.25 -56.83 55.77
N ARG A 565 43.57 -55.69 55.94
CA ARG A 565 44.02 -54.57 56.77
C ARG A 565 42.85 -53.85 57.42
N LYS A 566 43.10 -53.21 58.56
CA LYS A 566 42.08 -52.41 59.24
C LYS A 566 41.70 -51.19 58.38
N PRO A 567 40.41 -50.84 58.28
CA PRO A 567 39.98 -49.69 57.49
C PRO A 567 40.47 -48.39 58.12
N ILE A 568 41.09 -47.54 57.30
CA ILE A 568 41.51 -46.18 57.66
C ILE A 568 40.85 -45.25 56.66
N ILE A 569 40.05 -44.32 57.16
CA ILE A 569 39.35 -43.31 56.37
C ILE A 569 39.84 -41.94 56.78
N GLN A 570 40.39 -41.18 55.82
CA GLN A 570 40.85 -39.82 56.04
C GLN A 570 39.89 -38.85 55.35
N LEU A 571 39.36 -37.90 56.13
CA LEU A 571 38.47 -36.84 55.69
C LEU A 571 39.22 -35.51 55.81
N ARG A 572 39.41 -34.81 54.69
CA ARG A 572 40.15 -33.54 54.63
C ARG A 572 39.39 -32.50 53.83
N THR A 573 39.60 -31.23 54.17
CA THR A 573 39.25 -30.12 53.27
C THR A 573 40.49 -29.34 52.87
N ARG A 574 40.44 -28.74 51.69
CA ARG A 574 41.44 -27.80 51.19
C ARG A 574 40.75 -26.63 50.52
N ARG A 575 41.27 -25.42 50.70
CA ARG A 575 40.77 -24.23 50.03
C ARG A 575 41.81 -23.69 49.05
N GLU A 576 41.42 -23.57 47.79
CA GLU A 576 42.19 -22.92 46.74
C GLU A 576 41.30 -21.86 46.07
N ASN A 577 41.54 -20.58 46.39
CA ASN A 577 40.71 -19.44 45.96
C ASN A 577 39.22 -19.59 46.39
N ASP A 578 38.29 -19.52 45.43
CA ASP A 578 36.84 -19.65 45.63
C ASP A 578 36.33 -21.10 45.54
N ILE A 579 37.26 -22.06 45.57
CA ILE A 579 36.97 -23.50 45.49
C ILE A 579 37.39 -24.16 46.78
N ILE A 580 36.45 -24.88 47.40
CA ILE A 580 36.72 -25.75 48.55
C ILE A 580 36.64 -27.20 48.07
N THR A 581 37.71 -27.95 48.28
CA THR A 581 37.79 -29.37 47.93
C THR A 581 37.65 -30.21 49.19
N PHE A 582 36.63 -31.07 49.22
CA PHE A 582 36.45 -32.11 50.25
C PHE A 582 36.96 -33.44 49.72
N SER A 583 37.85 -34.11 50.46
CA SER A 583 38.40 -35.41 50.08
C SER A 583 38.06 -36.50 51.09
N VAL A 584 37.74 -37.67 50.56
CA VAL A 584 37.47 -38.90 51.31
C VAL A 584 38.42 -39.97 50.80
N LYS A 585 39.43 -40.31 51.61
CA LYS A 585 40.45 -41.30 51.27
C LYS A 585 40.30 -42.54 52.12
N ASP A 586 40.24 -43.70 51.48
CA ASP A 586 40.24 -45.01 52.11
C ASP A 586 41.50 -45.81 51.76
N ASN A 587 41.84 -46.78 52.62
CA ASN A 587 42.82 -47.82 52.33
C ASN A 587 42.13 -49.14 51.90
N GLY A 588 41.03 -49.08 51.16
CA GLY A 588 40.22 -50.21 50.77
C GLY A 588 40.79 -51.02 49.60
N LEU A 589 39.92 -51.68 48.85
CA LEU A 589 40.28 -52.51 47.69
C LEU A 589 40.76 -51.71 46.48
N GLY A 590 40.47 -50.41 46.42
CA GLY A 590 40.78 -49.53 45.28
C GLY A 590 40.05 -49.91 43.98
N ILE A 591 40.23 -49.13 42.92
CA ILE A 591 39.56 -49.27 41.62
C ILE A 591 40.62 -49.14 40.52
N ASP A 592 40.55 -50.01 39.51
CA ASP A 592 41.37 -49.85 38.31
C ASP A 592 40.82 -48.71 37.44
N ILE A 593 41.36 -47.51 37.63
CA ILE A 593 40.94 -46.31 36.90
C ILE A 593 41.28 -46.42 35.42
N ALA A 594 42.40 -47.05 35.05
CA ALA A 594 42.81 -47.18 33.65
C ALA A 594 41.77 -47.95 32.83
N LYS A 595 41.07 -48.90 33.47
CA LYS A 595 40.02 -49.71 32.84
C LYS A 595 38.61 -49.10 32.94
N HIS A 596 38.36 -48.22 33.92
CA HIS A 596 36.99 -47.83 34.29
C HIS A 596 36.69 -46.31 34.34
N LYS A 597 37.65 -45.44 34.01
CA LYS A 597 37.57 -43.97 34.11
C LYS A 597 36.23 -43.36 33.67
N ASP A 598 35.72 -43.74 32.50
CA ASP A 598 34.48 -43.15 31.92
C ASP A 598 33.18 -43.79 32.43
N SER A 599 33.26 -44.72 33.38
CA SER A 599 32.14 -45.55 33.83
C SER A 599 31.90 -45.53 35.35
N ILE A 600 32.81 -44.95 36.14
CA ILE A 600 32.71 -44.93 37.62
C ILE A 600 31.46 -44.20 38.11
N PHE A 601 31.09 -43.10 37.43
CA PHE A 601 29.92 -42.31 37.78
C PHE A 601 28.70 -42.61 36.91
N LYS A 602 28.65 -43.76 36.20
CA LYS A 602 27.47 -44.16 35.41
C LYS A 602 26.52 -45.01 36.25
N ILE A 603 25.22 -44.88 35.96
CA ILE A 603 24.13 -45.62 36.60
C ILE A 603 24.38 -47.14 36.53
N GLY A 604 24.27 -47.83 37.67
CA GLY A 604 24.25 -49.29 37.76
C GLY A 604 25.61 -49.98 37.63
N LYS A 605 26.72 -49.25 37.79
CA LYS A 605 28.08 -49.84 37.73
C LYS A 605 28.60 -50.19 39.13
N VAL A 606 29.07 -51.43 39.28
CA VAL A 606 29.63 -51.99 40.51
C VAL A 606 30.98 -52.62 40.18
N PHE A 607 32.04 -52.17 40.84
CA PHE A 607 33.42 -52.62 40.56
C PHE A 607 33.88 -53.76 41.46
N HIS A 608 33.28 -53.89 42.65
CA HIS A 608 33.49 -54.99 43.59
C HIS A 608 32.16 -55.64 43.94
N ARG A 609 32.08 -56.98 43.84
CA ARG A 609 30.87 -57.73 44.20
C ARG A 609 30.66 -57.66 45.71
N HIS A 610 29.74 -56.80 46.14
CA HIS A 610 29.26 -56.73 47.52
C HIS A 610 27.73 -56.91 47.51
N PRO A 611 27.11 -57.69 48.42
CA PRO A 611 25.67 -57.96 48.43
C PRO A 611 24.80 -56.69 48.41
N ASN A 612 25.27 -55.63 49.07
CA ASN A 612 24.60 -54.32 49.14
C ASN A 612 25.04 -53.31 48.06
N ALA A 613 25.85 -53.69 47.06
CA ALA A 613 26.33 -52.76 46.03
C ALA A 613 25.27 -52.48 44.96
N LYS A 614 24.61 -51.32 45.05
CA LYS A 614 23.54 -50.91 44.12
C LYS A 614 24.07 -50.19 42.87
N GLY A 615 25.21 -49.49 42.94
CA GLY A 615 25.83 -48.84 41.77
C GLY A 615 25.21 -47.49 41.36
N PHE A 616 24.44 -46.87 42.23
CA PHE A 616 23.73 -45.59 41.97
C PHE A 616 24.26 -44.41 42.81
N GLY A 617 24.83 -44.66 44.00
CA GLY A 617 25.26 -43.60 44.93
C GLY A 617 26.27 -42.60 44.33
N LEU A 618 27.29 -43.08 43.62
CA LEU A 618 28.29 -42.20 42.98
C LEU A 618 27.69 -41.37 41.84
N TYR A 619 26.72 -41.89 41.08
CA TYR A 619 26.01 -41.12 40.06
C TYR A 619 25.17 -40.00 40.68
N MET A 620 24.49 -40.28 41.79
CA MET A 620 23.71 -39.28 42.52
C MET A 620 24.59 -38.18 43.11
N THR A 621 25.69 -38.58 43.75
CA THR A 621 26.71 -37.64 44.24
C THR A 621 27.23 -36.74 43.12
N LYS A 622 27.58 -37.31 41.96
CA LYS A 622 28.00 -36.52 40.79
C LYS A 622 26.91 -35.56 40.30
N THR A 623 25.69 -36.03 40.17
CA THR A 623 24.54 -35.22 39.70
C THR A 623 24.26 -34.05 40.66
N GLN A 624 24.31 -34.27 41.97
CA GLN A 624 24.11 -33.23 42.98
C GLN A 624 25.21 -32.16 42.95
N ILE A 625 26.47 -32.58 42.77
CA ILE A 625 27.62 -31.68 42.73
C ILE A 625 27.64 -30.86 41.43
N GLU A 626 27.45 -31.51 40.27
CA GLU A 626 27.41 -30.84 38.97
C GLU A 626 26.22 -29.88 38.84
N ALA A 627 25.06 -30.22 39.44
CA ALA A 627 23.89 -29.33 39.47
C ALA A 627 24.20 -28.00 40.17
N MET A 628 25.13 -28.00 41.14
CA MET A 628 25.60 -26.80 41.85
C MET A 628 26.86 -26.18 41.21
N GLY A 629 27.25 -26.63 40.01
CA GLY A 629 28.44 -26.16 39.30
C GLY A 629 29.77 -26.70 39.85
N GLY A 630 29.74 -27.63 40.81
CA GLY A 630 30.91 -28.28 41.36
C GLY A 630 31.47 -29.39 40.46
N GLU A 631 32.51 -30.07 40.95
CA GLU A 631 33.14 -31.18 40.24
C GLU A 631 33.45 -32.34 41.20
N ILE A 632 33.36 -33.58 40.72
CA ILE A 632 33.76 -34.78 41.46
C ILE A 632 34.70 -35.65 40.62
N TRP A 633 35.78 -36.13 41.22
CA TRP A 633 36.71 -37.07 40.61
C TRP A 633 37.25 -38.06 41.63
N VAL A 634 38.01 -39.04 41.15
CA VAL A 634 38.58 -40.11 41.98
C VAL A 634 40.00 -40.43 41.54
N GLU A 635 40.87 -40.67 42.51
CA GLU A 635 42.20 -41.25 42.33
C GLU A 635 42.24 -42.57 43.09
N SER A 636 42.67 -43.65 42.47
CA SER A 636 42.59 -44.98 43.06
C SER A 636 43.52 -45.95 42.36
N THR A 637 44.12 -46.82 43.15
CA THR A 637 45.00 -47.90 42.71
C THR A 637 44.49 -49.22 43.31
N PRO A 638 44.40 -50.31 42.52
CA PRO A 638 43.98 -51.62 43.02
C PRO A 638 44.80 -52.09 44.23
N ASP A 639 44.12 -52.60 45.26
CA ASP A 639 44.66 -53.07 46.55
C ASP A 639 45.44 -52.01 47.37
N GLU A 640 45.36 -50.72 47.01
CA GLU A 640 45.95 -49.61 47.79
C GLU A 640 44.88 -48.67 48.39
N GLY A 641 43.71 -48.57 47.75
CA GLY A 641 42.57 -47.76 48.22
C GLY A 641 42.09 -46.75 47.18
N ALA A 642 41.13 -45.91 47.56
CA ALA A 642 40.61 -44.84 46.72
C ALA A 642 40.57 -43.50 47.46
N CYS A 643 40.68 -42.40 46.71
CA CYS A 643 40.50 -41.04 47.19
C CYS A 643 39.50 -40.34 46.27
N PHE A 644 38.31 -40.04 46.81
CA PHE A 644 37.29 -39.26 46.13
C PHE A 644 37.43 -37.80 46.50
N TYR A 645 37.35 -36.93 45.50
CA TYR A 645 37.45 -35.49 45.68
C TYR A 645 36.17 -34.81 45.18
N VAL A 646 35.68 -33.86 45.95
CA VAL A 646 34.52 -33.02 45.62
C VAL A 646 34.94 -31.57 45.69
N ALA A 647 34.90 -30.86 44.57
CA ALA A 647 35.13 -29.43 44.49
C ALA A 647 33.79 -28.68 44.54
N PHE A 648 33.58 -27.92 45.60
CA PHE A 648 32.51 -26.94 45.74
C PHE A 648 32.99 -25.59 45.18
N LYS A 649 32.34 -25.11 44.11
CA LYS A 649 32.65 -23.82 43.48
C LYS A 649 31.72 -22.72 44.03
N ASN A 650 32.04 -21.45 43.77
CA ASN A 650 31.24 -20.28 44.18
C ASN A 650 30.99 -20.20 45.70
N GLN A 651 32.05 -20.41 46.49
CA GLN A 651 31.99 -20.25 47.94
C GLN A 651 32.00 -18.76 48.28
N ILE A 652 30.82 -18.15 48.33
CA ILE A 652 30.62 -16.73 48.69
C ILE A 652 30.96 -16.57 50.17
N ILE A 653 31.81 -15.58 50.48
CA ILE A 653 32.10 -15.16 51.87
C ILE A 653 30.88 -14.46 52.46
#